data_AF-A0AAW6M611-F1
#
_entry.id   AF-A0AAW6M611-F1
#
_cell.length_a   1.000
_cell.length_b   1.000
_cell.length_c   1.000
_cell.angle_alpha   90.00
_cell.angle_beta   90.00
_cell.angle_gamma   90.00
#
_symmetry.space_group_name_H-M   'P 1'
#
loop_
_entity.id
_entity.type
_entity.pdbx_description
1 polymer ?
#
loop_
_entity_poly.entity_id
_entity_poly.type
_entity_poly.pdbx_seq_one_letter_code
_entity_poly.pdbx_strand_id
1 'polypeptide(L)'
;MKKKNTLLLFLCLFSLWAVAQEKKPVKIACVGNSITYGSGIKNQFQNSYPGLLSQLLGEGYDVRNFGISARVLLNKGDHPYMHEQKFRDLLAFQPDIVTIKLGTNDSKPWNWRYGKDFKKDLTEMLDILQELPSKPKIYLCLPVPAVKRNFGINDSVITNGIIPVIRSVAKKRHLSVVDLYALLKPYPDYYTDGIHPNEQGAALIAGELYRTLTGNEAPAIVTDQPFPGKKSQWEGFDRYDFICNARRAIVVAPRKVAEGRPWIWRPAFFGAFPSVDKALLEKGFHVAYYDLTHLYGSPRAQRLGTDFYEVMRRYYRLSPKVTLEGFSRGGLFAFNWAANNPDKVACIYVDAPVCDMLYFSENWERDFWRGFLAEWGLTEENAKDFKGNPIDNLAPLAAAGIPVMGVCGDSDKIVPYEKHMKIAAERYRALGGNVEIILKPGCDHHPHSLDNAEPVVDFIIRNQPDYQKKQVIHQRGSLTNSYLKFAKEKKGCVAFLGGSITEMRGWRNMIQEDLKQCFPETEFTFIDAGIPSTGSTPHAFRFENDVLQKGMPDLLFVEAAVNDDTNGFDYIRQTRGMEGIIRHARTVSPEMDIVMLHFIYDPFIPLLDKGIQPQVIMNHESVANHYYVSSINLAEEVAQRMRDGEFDWKEFGGTHPAWNGHTYYAAAINRLFDLEWSGDVVKKTVRAHEVPEKPIDSYSYDKGVFADIRSAKQLNGWKVVDDWTPTVKGNTRKGFVHVPMLVADRAGASLSFSFEGRAVGIFCAAGPQACVLEYSVDGAPFKKLDTFTDWSRNLYIPWVYMLETELVSGRHTLRLRIAKGERTGCQIRNFVVNQ
;
A
#
# COMPACT_ATOMS: atom_id res chain seq x y z
N MET A 1 32.52 -16.45 -1.61
CA MET A 1 32.13 -15.31 -0.75
C MET A 1 31.42 -15.78 0.55
N LYS A 2 32.00 -16.70 1.34
CA LYS A 2 31.31 -17.38 2.47
C LYS A 2 31.76 -16.95 3.89
N LYS A 3 32.55 -15.87 4.04
CA LYS A 3 33.11 -15.48 5.36
C LYS A 3 32.67 -14.11 5.93
N LYS A 4 31.86 -13.32 5.20
CA LYS A 4 31.38 -12.01 5.71
C LYS A 4 29.98 -12.06 6.36
N ASN A 5 29.16 -13.06 6.07
CA ASN A 5 27.79 -13.14 6.62
C ASN A 5 27.72 -13.73 8.04
N THR A 6 28.74 -14.46 8.47
CA THR A 6 28.76 -15.10 9.81
C THR A 6 29.05 -14.09 10.93
N LEU A 7 29.69 -12.96 10.62
CA LEU A 7 30.00 -11.91 11.60
C LEU A 7 28.78 -11.01 11.90
N LEU A 8 27.87 -10.83 10.93
CA LEU A 8 26.59 -10.14 11.15
C LEU A 8 25.63 -10.97 12.02
N LEU A 9 25.62 -12.30 11.87
CA LEU A 9 24.80 -13.20 12.69
C LEU A 9 25.18 -13.14 14.19
N PHE A 10 26.48 -12.98 14.50
CA PHE A 10 26.98 -12.93 15.88
C PHE A 10 26.72 -11.58 16.58
N LEU A 11 26.57 -10.48 15.83
CA LEU A 11 26.26 -9.16 16.39
C LEU A 11 24.76 -8.97 16.65
N CYS A 12 23.87 -9.63 15.90
CA CYS A 12 22.42 -9.62 16.17
C CYS A 12 22.03 -10.51 17.36
N LEU A 13 22.77 -11.59 17.63
CA LEU A 13 22.52 -12.48 18.77
C LEU A 13 22.82 -11.81 20.13
N PHE A 14 23.76 -10.86 20.20
CA PHE A 14 24.09 -10.16 21.46
C PHE A 14 23.16 -8.98 21.79
N SER A 15 22.44 -8.41 20.82
CA SER A 15 21.47 -7.34 21.08
C SER A 15 20.16 -7.82 21.72
N LEU A 16 19.95 -9.14 21.83
CA LEU A 16 18.76 -9.73 22.46
C LEU A 16 18.85 -9.89 23.98
N TRP A 17 20.05 -9.71 24.58
CA TRP A 17 20.31 -10.14 25.97
C TRP A 17 20.52 -9.00 26.98
N ALA A 18 20.51 -7.75 26.53
CA ALA A 18 20.49 -6.60 27.44
C ALA A 18 19.09 -6.01 27.48
N VAL A 19 18.34 -6.29 28.56
CA VAL A 19 17.30 -5.37 29.02
C VAL A 19 18.05 -4.09 29.43
N ALA A 20 18.24 -3.17 28.50
CA ALA A 20 18.71 -1.84 28.84
C ALA A 20 17.61 -1.21 29.68
N GLN A 21 17.81 -1.17 31.00
CA GLN A 21 16.96 -0.39 31.88
C GLN A 21 17.05 1.06 31.40
N GLU A 22 15.97 1.57 30.82
CA GLU A 22 15.92 2.90 30.25
C GLU A 22 16.33 3.91 31.33
N LYS A 23 17.51 4.51 31.17
CA LYS A 23 17.99 5.51 32.13
C LYS A 23 17.01 6.68 32.07
N LYS A 24 16.36 6.98 33.19
CA LYS A 24 15.37 8.07 33.25
C LYS A 24 16.02 9.36 32.75
N PRO A 25 15.47 9.99 31.69
CA PRO A 25 16.05 11.21 31.16
C PRO A 25 15.88 12.35 32.16
N VAL A 26 16.84 13.29 32.17
CA VAL A 26 16.74 14.54 32.92
C VAL A 26 15.65 15.40 32.28
N LYS A 27 14.61 15.71 33.04
CA LYS A 27 13.45 16.45 32.57
C LYS A 27 13.71 17.95 32.63
N ILE A 28 13.60 18.62 31.48
CA ILE A 28 13.78 20.07 31.38
C ILE A 28 12.47 20.71 30.91
N ALA A 29 11.91 21.57 31.75
CA ALA A 29 10.78 22.40 31.38
C ALA A 29 11.23 23.79 30.92
N CYS A 30 10.95 24.12 29.66
CA CYS A 30 11.12 25.49 29.15
C CYS A 30 9.83 26.29 29.31
N VAL A 31 9.76 27.10 30.37
CA VAL A 31 8.58 27.92 30.74
C VAL A 31 8.71 29.31 30.14
N GLY A 32 7.65 29.79 29.49
CA GLY A 32 7.63 31.16 29.01
C GLY A 32 6.44 31.51 28.14
N ASN A 33 6.57 32.62 27.42
CA ASN A 33 5.49 33.18 26.61
C ASN A 33 5.60 32.77 25.12
N SER A 34 5.11 33.62 24.20
CA SER A 34 5.15 33.40 22.75
C SER A 34 6.55 33.17 22.20
N ILE A 35 7.60 33.71 22.83
CA ILE A 35 8.99 33.48 22.41
C ILE A 35 9.42 32.04 22.73
N THR A 36 9.04 31.52 23.91
CA THR A 36 9.29 30.13 24.27
C THR A 36 8.47 29.17 23.42
N TYR A 37 7.22 29.54 23.13
CA TYR A 37 6.37 28.80 22.20
C TYR A 37 6.96 28.70 20.77
N GLY A 38 7.76 29.69 20.35
CA GLY A 38 8.31 29.78 19.00
C GLY A 38 7.39 30.52 18.02
N SER A 39 6.62 31.50 18.48
CA SER A 39 5.79 32.32 17.59
C SER A 39 6.66 32.99 16.52
N GLY A 40 6.20 32.98 15.26
CA GLY A 40 6.97 33.45 14.10
C GLY A 40 7.89 32.41 13.46
N ILE A 41 8.19 31.29 14.13
CA ILE A 41 9.01 30.18 13.60
C ILE A 41 8.11 29.17 12.87
N LYS A 42 8.51 28.75 11.67
CA LYS A 42 7.68 27.85 10.82
C LYS A 42 7.51 26.46 11.43
N ASN A 43 8.61 25.85 11.86
CA ASN A 43 8.61 24.54 12.53
C ASN A 43 8.93 24.74 14.01
N GLN A 44 7.91 25.00 14.82
CA GLN A 44 8.08 25.27 16.26
C GLN A 44 8.58 24.06 17.04
N PHE A 45 8.26 22.85 16.59
CA PHE A 45 8.73 21.63 17.22
C PHE A 45 10.26 21.53 17.13
N GLN A 46 10.82 21.81 15.96
CA GLN A 46 12.25 21.69 15.72
C GLN A 46 13.04 22.96 16.02
N ASN A 47 12.58 24.10 15.51
CA ASN A 47 13.38 25.31 15.37
C ASN A 47 13.11 26.35 16.47
N SER A 48 12.15 26.11 17.37
CA SER A 48 12.05 26.90 18.60
C SER A 48 13.26 26.63 19.49
N TYR A 49 13.63 27.56 20.38
CA TYR A 49 14.79 27.34 21.23
C TYR A 49 14.64 26.09 22.12
N PRO A 50 13.45 25.71 22.65
CA PRO A 50 13.31 24.43 23.36
C PRO A 50 13.52 23.22 22.45
N GLY A 51 13.02 23.28 21.21
CA GLY A 51 13.21 22.22 20.21
C GLY A 51 14.67 22.02 19.86
N LEU A 52 15.38 23.11 19.59
CA LEU A 52 16.82 23.13 19.32
C LEU A 52 17.62 22.64 20.52
N LEU A 53 17.27 23.10 21.74
CA LEU A 53 17.90 22.63 22.97
C LEU A 53 17.73 21.12 23.16
N SER A 54 16.55 20.56 22.82
CA SER A 54 16.33 19.11 22.83
C SER A 54 17.29 18.38 21.88
N GLN A 55 17.55 18.93 20.69
CA GLN A 55 18.49 18.33 19.74
C GLN A 55 19.92 18.40 20.24
N LEU A 56 20.33 19.54 20.81
CA LEU A 56 21.69 19.74 21.31
C LEU A 56 22.01 18.82 22.50
N LEU A 57 21.06 18.65 23.41
CA LEU A 57 21.24 17.82 24.60
C LEU A 57 21.18 16.31 24.31
N GLY A 58 20.43 15.90 23.29
CA GLY A 58 20.43 14.52 22.81
C GLY A 58 19.73 13.52 23.72
N GLU A 59 20.10 12.25 23.56
CA GLU A 59 19.56 11.12 24.33
C GLU A 59 19.98 11.25 25.81
N GLY A 60 18.99 11.26 26.70
CA GLY A 60 19.19 11.46 28.15
C GLY A 60 18.52 12.71 28.72
N TYR A 61 17.91 13.55 27.88
CA TYR A 61 17.12 14.71 28.30
C TYR A 61 15.71 14.69 27.70
N ASP A 62 14.70 14.99 28.52
CA ASP A 62 13.31 15.24 28.08
C ASP A 62 13.05 16.74 28.15
N VAL A 63 13.38 17.45 27.07
CA VAL A 63 13.18 18.90 26.97
C VAL A 63 11.79 19.18 26.40
N ARG A 64 10.94 19.83 27.19
CA ARG A 64 9.56 20.16 26.77
C ARG A 64 9.31 21.65 26.72
N ASN A 65 8.54 22.04 25.71
CA ASN A 65 8.13 23.42 25.49
C ASN A 65 6.83 23.74 26.25
N PHE A 66 6.97 24.41 27.39
CA PHE A 66 5.86 24.96 28.18
C PHE A 66 5.56 26.42 27.81
N GLY A 67 5.93 26.86 26.61
CA GLY A 67 5.58 28.18 26.09
C GLY A 67 4.08 28.33 25.81
N ILE A 68 3.50 29.48 26.16
CA ILE A 68 2.15 29.89 25.77
C ILE A 68 2.15 31.34 25.30
N SER A 69 1.62 31.59 24.10
CA SER A 69 1.55 32.93 23.53
C SER A 69 0.82 33.94 24.41
N ALA A 70 1.28 35.19 24.35
CA ALA A 70 0.74 36.36 25.08
C ALA A 70 0.78 36.32 26.62
N ARG A 71 1.20 35.21 27.26
CA ARG A 71 1.15 35.08 28.72
C ARG A 71 2.13 35.99 29.46
N VAL A 72 1.70 36.38 30.66
CA VAL A 72 2.42 37.24 31.62
C VAL A 72 2.71 36.49 32.91
N LEU A 73 3.69 36.97 33.68
CA LEU A 73 3.95 36.49 35.03
C LEU A 73 2.96 37.08 36.04
N LEU A 74 2.53 38.34 35.82
CA LEU A 74 1.61 39.07 36.70
C LEU A 74 0.25 38.37 36.81
N ASN A 75 -0.15 38.04 38.04
CA ASN A 75 -1.43 37.40 38.37
C ASN A 75 -2.65 38.30 38.12
N LYS A 76 -2.44 39.62 38.11
CA LYS A 76 -3.46 40.64 37.76
C LYS A 76 -3.37 41.13 36.32
N GLY A 77 -2.43 40.60 35.53
CA GLY A 77 -2.31 40.96 34.12
C GLY A 77 -3.41 40.33 33.26
N ASP A 78 -3.41 40.64 31.98
CA ASP A 78 -4.40 40.19 31.00
C ASP A 78 -4.49 38.66 30.86
N HIS A 79 -3.34 37.97 30.86
CA HIS A 79 -3.28 36.51 30.73
C HIS A 79 -2.23 35.87 31.67
N PRO A 80 -2.55 35.68 32.97
CA PRO A 80 -1.62 35.12 33.94
C PRO A 80 -1.22 33.67 33.63
N TYR A 81 0.09 33.42 33.52
CA TYR A 81 0.60 32.09 33.17
C TYR A 81 0.26 31.02 34.22
N MET A 82 0.29 31.35 35.51
CA MET A 82 0.01 30.38 36.59
C MET A 82 -1.43 29.88 36.63
N HIS A 83 -2.36 30.54 35.93
CA HIS A 83 -3.77 30.11 35.86
C HIS A 83 -4.02 29.10 34.72
N GLU A 84 -3.04 28.89 33.84
CA GLU A 84 -3.17 28.08 32.63
C GLU A 84 -3.06 26.57 32.90
N GLN A 85 -3.71 25.78 32.04
CA GLN A 85 -3.58 24.31 32.08
C GLN A 85 -2.13 23.86 31.94
N LYS A 86 -1.34 24.55 31.10
CA LYS A 86 0.06 24.21 30.87
C LYS A 86 0.96 24.43 32.09
N PHE A 87 0.57 25.30 33.03
CA PHE A 87 1.24 25.40 34.32
C PHE A 87 0.92 24.17 35.20
N ARG A 88 -0.32 23.68 35.20
CA ARG A 88 -0.66 22.41 35.86
C ARG A 88 0.09 21.23 35.24
N ASP A 89 0.20 21.20 33.91
CA ASP A 89 0.94 20.16 33.19
C ASP A 89 2.45 20.22 33.51
N LEU A 90 3.02 21.42 33.70
CA LEU A 90 4.38 21.60 34.18
C LEU A 90 4.61 20.99 35.56
N LEU A 91 3.68 21.20 36.50
CA LEU A 91 3.78 20.62 37.85
C LEU A 91 3.67 19.08 37.79
N ALA A 92 2.77 18.56 36.96
CA ALA A 92 2.61 17.13 36.74
C ALA A 92 3.84 16.49 36.05
N PHE A 93 4.55 17.25 35.22
CA PHE A 93 5.76 16.78 34.54
C PHE A 93 6.89 16.44 35.52
N GLN A 94 6.93 17.08 36.71
CA GLN A 94 7.98 16.92 37.72
C GLN A 94 9.39 17.12 37.12
N PRO A 95 9.70 18.33 36.61
CA PRO A 95 10.98 18.59 35.97
C PRO A 95 12.15 18.56 36.96
N ASP A 96 13.31 18.10 36.50
CA ASP A 96 14.57 18.23 37.23
C ASP A 96 15.20 19.62 37.02
N ILE A 97 14.88 20.27 35.89
CA ILE A 97 15.37 21.60 35.53
C ILE A 97 14.21 22.44 34.99
N VAL A 98 14.11 23.70 35.43
CA VAL A 98 13.14 24.66 34.90
C VAL A 98 13.86 25.91 34.41
N THR A 99 13.65 26.28 33.16
CA THR A 99 14.03 27.60 32.64
C THR A 99 12.78 28.49 32.59
N ILE A 100 12.84 29.70 33.16
CA ILE A 100 11.69 30.62 33.22
C ILE A 100 12.01 31.87 32.42
N LYS A 101 11.29 32.08 31.32
CA LYS A 101 11.46 33.21 30.40
C LYS A 101 10.15 34.01 30.23
N LEU A 102 9.66 34.56 31.35
CA LEU A 102 8.48 35.45 31.42
C LEU A 102 8.92 36.91 31.68
N GLY A 103 8.00 37.88 31.49
CA GLY A 103 8.29 39.31 31.62
C GLY A 103 8.10 40.12 30.33
N THR A 104 8.27 39.52 29.14
CA THR A 104 8.15 40.31 27.89
C THR A 104 6.75 40.93 27.74
N ASN A 105 5.68 40.18 27.96
CA ASN A 105 4.30 40.69 27.86
C ASN A 105 3.87 41.54 29.07
N ASP A 106 4.51 41.35 30.21
CA ASP A 106 4.27 42.13 31.42
C ASP A 106 4.64 43.60 31.22
N SER A 107 5.55 43.88 30.29
CA SER A 107 5.98 45.24 29.93
C SER A 107 4.90 46.09 29.25
N LYS A 108 3.80 45.47 28.78
CA LYS A 108 2.68 46.19 28.15
C LYS A 108 2.03 47.14 29.15
N PRO A 109 1.62 48.37 28.75
CA PRO A 109 1.12 49.37 29.70
C PRO A 109 -0.02 48.90 30.61
N TRP A 110 -0.98 48.14 30.07
CA TRP A 110 -2.12 47.63 30.85
C TRP A 110 -1.77 46.47 31.79
N ASN A 111 -0.64 45.81 31.59
CA ASN A 111 -0.09 44.82 32.53
C ASN A 111 0.84 45.51 33.54
N TRP A 112 1.73 46.38 33.06
CA TRP A 112 2.73 47.04 33.89
C TRP A 112 2.17 48.05 34.90
N ARG A 113 0.90 48.46 34.77
CA ARG A 113 0.18 49.16 35.86
C ARG A 113 0.19 48.37 37.19
N TYR A 114 0.36 47.04 37.13
CA TYR A 114 0.52 46.15 38.27
C TYR A 114 1.98 45.76 38.54
N GLY A 115 2.97 46.43 37.92
CA GLY A 115 4.39 46.04 37.98
C GLY A 115 4.98 45.98 39.40
N LYS A 116 4.37 46.65 40.38
CA LYS A 116 4.72 46.52 41.81
C LYS A 116 4.53 45.09 42.34
N ASP A 117 3.60 44.33 41.77
CA ASP A 117 3.30 42.94 42.14
C ASP A 117 4.23 41.93 41.45
N PHE A 118 4.99 42.32 40.42
CA PHE A 118 5.84 41.41 39.62
C PHE A 118 6.83 40.61 40.50
N LYS A 119 7.45 41.26 41.49
CA LYS A 119 8.35 40.61 42.43
C LYS A 119 7.65 39.54 43.27
N LYS A 120 6.42 39.84 43.71
CA LYS A 120 5.59 38.95 44.51
C LYS A 120 5.17 37.74 43.68
N ASP A 121 4.65 37.96 42.47
CA ASP A 121 4.15 36.87 41.62
C ASP A 121 5.30 35.98 41.10
N LEU A 122 6.48 36.55 40.82
CA LEU A 122 7.69 35.75 40.56
C LEU A 122 8.08 34.88 41.75
N THR A 123 8.00 35.44 42.96
CA THR A 123 8.32 34.74 44.21
C THR A 123 7.35 33.59 44.43
N GLU A 124 6.05 33.80 44.20
CA GLU A 124 5.00 32.78 44.28
C GLU A 124 5.22 31.62 43.31
N MET A 125 5.51 31.92 42.02
CA MET A 125 5.84 30.87 41.05
C MET A 125 7.05 30.04 41.50
N LEU A 126 8.09 30.70 42.02
CA LEU A 126 9.29 30.01 42.49
C LEU A 126 9.01 29.15 43.73
N ASP A 127 8.20 29.62 44.67
CA ASP A 127 7.79 28.84 45.85
C ASP A 127 7.11 27.54 45.43
N ILE A 128 6.11 27.63 44.54
CA ILE A 128 5.40 26.46 44.00
C ILE A 128 6.36 25.47 43.33
N LEU A 129 7.29 25.97 42.50
CA LEU A 129 8.22 25.10 41.77
C LEU A 129 9.28 24.46 42.68
N GLN A 130 9.77 25.17 43.70
CA GLN A 130 10.76 24.65 44.66
C GLN A 130 10.15 23.66 45.66
N GLU A 131 8.83 23.72 45.86
CA GLU A 131 8.09 22.77 46.68
C GLU A 131 7.87 21.42 45.99
N LEU A 132 7.96 21.36 44.65
CA LEU A 132 7.80 20.11 43.90
C LEU A 132 8.68 18.97 44.45
N PRO A 133 8.17 17.72 44.48
CA PRO A 133 8.94 16.55 44.89
C PRO A 133 10.24 16.34 44.11
N SER A 134 10.27 16.71 42.82
CA SER A 134 11.45 16.65 41.94
C SER A 134 12.58 17.62 42.34
N LYS A 135 12.30 18.64 43.16
CA LYS A 135 13.26 19.67 43.59
C LYS A 135 14.06 20.27 42.41
N PRO A 136 13.37 20.88 41.42
CA PRO A 136 14.01 21.35 40.20
C PRO A 136 15.11 22.38 40.45
N LYS A 137 16.18 22.30 39.66
CA LYS A 137 17.14 23.42 39.49
C LYS A 137 16.52 24.48 38.59
N ILE A 138 16.38 25.71 39.10
CA ILE A 138 15.71 26.80 38.39
C ILE A 138 16.72 27.80 37.80
N TYR A 139 16.53 28.12 36.52
CA TYR A 139 17.26 29.14 35.78
C TYR A 139 16.32 30.26 35.35
N LEU A 140 16.58 31.48 35.81
CA LEU A 140 15.81 32.67 35.44
C LEU A 140 16.40 33.29 34.17
N CYS A 141 15.66 33.23 33.07
CA CYS A 141 16.06 33.78 31.78
C CYS A 141 15.54 35.22 31.67
N LEU A 142 16.43 36.19 31.46
CA LEU A 142 16.03 37.57 31.24
C LEU A 142 15.24 37.70 29.93
N PRO A 143 14.25 38.61 29.83
CA PRO A 143 13.57 38.87 28.56
C PRO A 143 14.57 39.30 27.48
N VAL A 144 14.33 38.91 26.24
CA VAL A 144 15.11 39.37 25.07
C VAL A 144 14.75 40.83 24.73
N PRO A 145 15.58 41.58 23.98
CA PRO A 145 15.23 42.93 23.53
C PRO A 145 13.93 42.97 22.73
N ALA A 146 13.13 44.00 22.97
CA ALA A 146 12.03 44.40 22.10
C ALA A 146 12.53 45.49 21.14
N VAL A 147 13.04 45.06 19.98
CA VAL A 147 13.69 45.98 19.01
C VAL A 147 12.70 46.92 18.32
N LYS A 148 11.40 46.59 18.35
CA LYS A 148 10.31 47.46 17.93
C LYS A 148 9.20 47.47 18.98
N ARG A 149 8.44 48.57 19.05
CA ARG A 149 7.28 48.70 19.94
C ARG A 149 6.03 48.06 19.33
N ASN A 150 6.06 46.74 19.17
CA ASN A 150 4.93 45.97 18.65
C ASN A 150 4.09 45.34 19.77
N PHE A 151 2.78 45.19 19.53
CA PHE A 151 1.80 44.60 20.47
C PHE A 151 1.74 45.27 21.86
N GLY A 152 2.21 46.52 21.95
CA GLY A 152 2.29 47.28 23.20
C GLY A 152 3.50 46.93 24.09
N ILE A 153 4.38 46.00 23.69
CA ILE A 153 5.56 45.61 24.46
C ILE A 153 6.57 46.76 24.50
N ASN A 154 7.16 47.02 25.66
CA ASN A 154 7.97 48.21 25.91
C ASN A 154 9.36 47.83 26.44
N ASP A 155 10.38 48.02 25.61
CA ASP A 155 11.77 47.69 25.97
C ASP A 155 12.29 48.47 27.17
N SER A 156 11.91 49.74 27.32
CA SER A 156 12.29 50.54 28.50
C SER A 156 11.71 49.97 29.79
N VAL A 157 10.53 49.35 29.74
CA VAL A 157 9.96 48.68 30.92
C VAL A 157 10.67 47.35 31.17
N ILE A 158 11.06 46.63 30.11
CA ILE A 158 11.88 45.42 30.21
C ILE A 158 13.21 45.73 30.91
N THR A 159 13.95 46.75 30.45
CA THR A 159 15.30 47.07 30.94
C THR A 159 15.30 47.73 32.30
N ASN A 160 14.40 48.69 32.55
CA ASN A 160 14.42 49.50 33.77
C ASN A 160 13.47 48.99 34.87
N GLY A 161 12.52 48.11 34.52
CA GLY A 161 11.56 47.53 35.46
C GLY A 161 11.78 46.04 35.71
N ILE A 162 11.64 45.23 34.67
CA ILE A 162 11.53 43.77 34.79
C ILE A 162 12.87 43.11 35.08
N ILE A 163 13.92 43.41 34.29
CA ILE A 163 15.26 42.82 34.46
C ILE A 163 15.84 43.08 35.86
N PRO A 164 15.78 44.30 36.42
CA PRO A 164 16.25 44.57 37.78
C PRO A 164 15.54 43.73 38.84
N VAL A 165 14.22 43.54 38.71
CA VAL A 165 13.44 42.72 39.63
C VAL A 165 13.83 41.24 39.53
N ILE A 166 13.97 40.69 38.32
CA ILE A 166 14.42 39.30 38.12
C ILE A 166 15.80 39.09 38.75
N ARG A 167 16.77 39.97 38.48
CA ARG A 167 18.12 39.88 39.08
C ARG A 167 18.09 39.98 40.60
N SER A 168 17.27 40.88 41.15
CA SER A 168 17.12 41.04 42.61
C SER A 168 16.59 39.76 43.26
N VAL A 169 15.54 39.16 42.69
CA VAL A 169 14.97 37.89 43.17
C VAL A 169 15.97 36.75 43.03
N ALA A 170 16.64 36.64 41.88
CA ALA A 170 17.65 35.61 41.63
C ALA A 170 18.80 35.68 42.67
N LYS A 171 19.33 36.89 42.93
CA LYS A 171 20.39 37.10 43.93
C LYS A 171 19.91 36.72 45.33
N LYS A 172 18.70 37.13 45.72
CA LYS A 172 18.13 36.80 47.04
C LYS A 172 17.92 35.30 47.24
N ARG A 173 17.57 34.58 46.18
CA ARG A 173 17.27 33.14 46.21
C ARG A 173 18.43 32.24 45.76
N HIS A 174 19.61 32.81 45.49
CA HIS A 174 20.78 32.09 44.97
C HIS A 174 20.49 31.29 43.67
N LEU A 175 19.64 31.83 42.79
CA LEU A 175 19.28 31.20 41.52
C LEU A 175 20.22 31.66 40.39
N SER A 176 20.43 30.78 39.41
CA SER A 176 21.20 31.10 38.20
C SER A 176 20.40 31.99 37.27
N VAL A 177 21.06 32.98 36.66
CA VAL A 177 20.47 33.91 35.68
C VAL A 177 21.10 33.67 34.32
N VAL A 178 20.27 33.56 33.28
CA VAL A 178 20.69 33.49 31.87
C VAL A 178 20.33 34.81 31.20
N ASP A 179 21.34 35.56 30.76
CA ASP A 179 21.16 36.91 30.22
C ASP A 179 20.87 36.89 28.71
N LEU A 180 19.64 36.48 28.36
CA LEU A 180 19.19 36.50 26.97
C LEU A 180 19.03 37.93 26.43
N TYR A 181 18.96 38.95 27.28
CA TYR A 181 18.88 40.34 26.83
C TYR A 181 20.21 40.74 26.18
N ALA A 182 21.30 40.58 26.91
CA ALA A 182 22.64 40.89 26.44
C ALA A 182 23.04 40.03 25.24
N LEU A 183 22.64 38.75 25.22
CA LEU A 183 22.92 37.82 24.13
C LEU A 183 22.37 38.29 22.78
N LEU A 184 21.12 38.77 22.75
CA LEU A 184 20.42 39.11 21.50
C LEU A 184 20.51 40.59 21.14
N LYS A 185 20.94 41.46 22.05
CA LYS A 185 21.11 42.90 21.80
C LYS A 185 21.95 43.23 20.56
N PRO A 186 23.04 42.51 20.24
CA PRO A 186 23.83 42.77 19.02
C PRO A 186 23.12 42.40 17.71
N TYR A 187 21.99 41.68 17.76
CA TYR A 187 21.34 41.06 16.59
C TYR A 187 19.90 41.58 16.38
N PRO A 188 19.71 42.86 16.01
CA PRO A 188 18.37 43.42 15.84
C PRO A 188 17.57 42.78 14.71
N ASP A 189 18.24 42.16 13.74
CA ASP A 189 17.61 41.49 12.59
C ASP A 189 17.24 40.03 12.87
N TYR A 190 17.54 39.49 14.06
CA TYR A 190 17.19 38.12 14.45
C TYR A 190 15.76 38.00 15.00
N TYR A 191 14.87 38.84 14.50
CA TYR A 191 13.48 38.96 14.92
C TYR A 191 12.55 38.97 13.72
N THR A 192 11.42 38.29 13.83
CA THR A 192 10.40 38.23 12.77
C THR A 192 9.55 39.50 12.71
N ASP A 193 9.21 40.06 13.87
CA ASP A 193 8.35 41.22 14.02
C ASP A 193 8.92 42.24 15.02
N GLY A 194 10.20 42.11 15.36
CA GLY A 194 10.87 42.95 16.36
C GLY A 194 10.55 42.62 17.83
N ILE A 195 9.79 41.55 18.09
CA ILE A 195 9.55 40.98 19.43
C ILE A 195 9.94 39.51 19.48
N HIS A 196 9.54 38.74 18.47
CA HIS A 196 9.75 37.29 18.43
C HIS A 196 11.03 36.94 17.66
N PRO A 197 12.00 36.25 18.30
CA PRO A 197 13.18 35.74 17.62
C PRO A 197 12.82 34.85 16.43
N ASN A 198 13.52 35.02 15.30
CA ASN A 198 13.49 34.07 14.18
C ASN A 198 14.34 32.83 14.49
N GLU A 199 14.50 31.93 13.52
CA GLU A 199 15.27 30.70 13.68
C GLU A 199 16.73 30.95 14.13
N GLN A 200 17.39 32.00 13.62
CA GLN A 200 18.74 32.37 14.06
C GLN A 200 18.76 32.83 15.52
N GLY A 201 17.80 33.68 15.92
CA GLY A 201 17.70 34.12 17.31
C GLY A 201 17.37 32.99 18.29
N ALA A 202 16.51 32.05 17.87
CA ALA A 202 16.20 30.85 18.65
C ALA A 202 17.43 29.94 18.82
N ALA A 203 18.27 29.79 17.79
CA ALA A 203 19.51 29.03 17.86
C ALA A 203 20.50 29.64 18.87
N LEU A 204 20.62 30.97 18.93
CA LEU A 204 21.46 31.62 19.95
C LEU A 204 20.95 31.33 21.37
N ILE A 205 19.65 31.44 21.61
CA ILE A 205 19.05 31.14 22.93
C ILE A 205 19.31 29.68 23.31
N ALA A 206 19.11 28.74 22.37
CA ALA A 206 19.34 27.33 22.60
C ALA A 206 20.81 27.02 22.91
N GLY A 207 21.74 27.63 22.17
CA GLY A 207 23.18 27.48 22.40
C GLY A 207 23.62 28.01 23.77
N GLU A 208 23.10 29.16 24.19
CA GLU A 208 23.41 29.74 25.50
C GLU A 208 22.86 28.89 26.65
N LEU A 209 21.64 28.34 26.50
CA LEU A 209 21.08 27.40 27.47
C LEU A 209 21.88 26.09 27.50
N TYR A 210 22.26 25.54 26.35
CA TYR A 210 23.11 24.35 26.28
C TYR A 210 24.44 24.56 27.02
N ARG A 211 25.12 25.69 26.75
CA ARG A 211 26.37 26.06 27.41
C ARG A 211 26.19 26.22 28.90
N THR A 212 25.11 26.86 29.33
CA THR A 212 24.78 27.03 30.75
C THR A 212 24.53 25.70 31.46
N LEU A 213 23.83 24.77 30.79
CA LEU A 213 23.41 23.51 31.39
C LEU A 213 24.53 22.46 31.40
N THR A 214 25.40 22.46 30.39
CA THR A 214 26.43 21.42 30.18
C THR A 214 27.85 21.88 30.49
N GLY A 215 28.11 23.20 30.46
CA GLY A 215 29.46 23.76 30.51
C GLY A 215 30.24 23.70 29.18
N ASN A 216 29.65 23.15 28.12
CA ASN A 216 30.30 22.95 26.83
C ASN A 216 29.78 23.94 25.77
N GLU A 217 30.61 24.25 24.77
CA GLU A 217 30.17 25.01 23.60
C GLU A 217 29.16 24.22 22.78
N ALA A 218 28.11 24.90 22.30
CA ALA A 218 27.06 24.27 21.52
C ALA A 218 27.55 23.91 20.11
N PRO A 219 27.31 22.68 19.61
CA PRO A 219 27.49 22.34 18.21
C PRO A 219 26.72 23.27 17.27
N ALA A 220 27.21 23.44 16.04
CA ALA A 220 26.51 24.21 15.02
C ALA A 220 25.13 23.59 14.72
N ILE A 221 24.09 24.42 14.75
CA ILE A 221 22.72 24.03 14.43
C ILE A 221 22.47 24.25 12.94
N VAL A 222 22.05 23.19 12.23
CA VAL A 222 21.61 23.28 10.83
C VAL A 222 20.08 23.29 10.80
N THR A 223 19.50 24.44 10.44
CA THR A 223 18.03 24.60 10.34
C THR A 223 17.50 24.51 8.90
N ASP A 224 18.38 24.61 7.90
CA ASP A 224 18.02 24.59 6.48
C ASP A 224 18.18 23.17 5.89
N GLN A 225 17.34 22.26 6.36
CA GLN A 225 17.29 20.88 5.86
C GLN A 225 15.89 20.28 5.97
N PRO A 226 15.54 19.25 5.17
CA PRO A 226 14.18 18.72 5.10
C PRO A 226 13.63 18.10 6.39
N PHE A 227 14.52 17.51 7.20
CA PHE A 227 14.21 16.87 8.47
C PHE A 227 15.23 17.28 9.55
N PRO A 228 14.89 17.23 10.84
CA PRO A 228 15.76 17.65 11.94
C PRO A 228 17.00 16.81 12.16
N GLY A 229 17.94 17.41 12.90
CA GLY A 229 19.07 16.71 13.51
C GLY A 229 20.22 16.45 12.56
N LYS A 230 21.01 15.41 12.84
CA LYS A 230 22.25 15.15 12.11
C LYS A 230 21.98 14.49 10.77
N LYS A 231 22.37 15.15 9.67
CA LYS A 231 22.37 14.54 8.33
C LYS A 231 23.52 13.55 8.15
N SER A 232 23.24 12.39 7.59
CA SER A 232 24.20 11.34 7.20
C SER A 232 23.68 10.57 5.97
N GLN A 233 24.34 9.45 5.61
CA GLN A 233 23.90 8.55 4.54
C GLN A 233 23.52 7.18 5.11
N TRP A 234 22.49 6.55 4.55
CA TRP A 234 22.13 5.15 4.81
C TRP A 234 21.63 4.51 3.52
N GLU A 235 22.23 3.37 3.12
CA GLU A 235 21.92 2.67 1.85
C GLU A 235 21.96 3.57 0.59
N GLY A 236 22.75 4.65 0.61
CA GLY A 236 22.84 5.63 -0.47
C GLY A 236 21.70 6.65 -0.53
N PHE A 237 21.00 6.84 0.58
CA PHE A 237 19.95 7.84 0.79
C PHE A 237 20.28 8.78 1.96
N ASP A 238 19.71 9.98 1.91
CA ASP A 238 19.86 10.97 2.99
C ASP A 238 19.14 10.50 4.25
N ARG A 239 19.87 10.43 5.36
CA ARG A 239 19.38 10.05 6.69
C ARG A 239 19.49 11.21 7.67
N TYR A 240 18.48 11.37 8.52
CA TYR A 240 18.38 12.42 9.52
C TYR A 240 18.10 11.82 10.89
N ASP A 241 19.04 11.98 11.83
CA ASP A 241 18.94 11.48 13.21
C ASP A 241 18.62 12.63 14.18
N PHE A 242 17.53 12.52 14.93
CA PHE A 242 17.06 13.58 15.83
C PHE A 242 16.37 13.02 17.07
N ILE A 243 16.09 13.91 18.04
CA ILE A 243 15.32 13.59 19.23
C ILE A 243 13.88 14.04 19.06
N CYS A 244 12.93 13.16 19.34
CA CYS A 244 11.51 13.49 19.46
C CYS A 244 11.02 13.00 20.82
N ASN A 245 10.51 13.90 21.67
CA ASN A 245 10.00 13.58 23.01
C ASN A 245 10.94 12.66 23.81
N ALA A 246 12.22 13.06 23.92
CA ALA A 246 13.29 12.36 24.63
C ALA A 246 13.74 11.01 24.02
N ARG A 247 13.28 10.68 22.81
CA ARG A 247 13.59 9.42 22.14
C ARG A 247 14.23 9.63 20.78
N ARG A 248 15.05 8.65 20.38
CA ARG A 248 15.67 8.62 19.07
C ARG A 248 14.62 8.49 17.98
N ALA A 249 14.72 9.37 17.00
CA ALA A 249 13.99 9.30 15.75
C ALA A 249 14.96 9.36 14.57
N ILE A 250 14.60 8.66 13.51
CA ILE A 250 15.34 8.67 12.24
C ILE A 250 14.34 8.88 11.13
N VAL A 251 14.69 9.70 10.13
CA VAL A 251 14.02 9.69 8.83
C VAL A 251 15.06 9.50 7.74
N VAL A 252 14.82 8.54 6.85
CA VAL A 252 15.54 8.40 5.59
C VAL A 252 14.64 8.90 4.47
N ALA A 253 15.16 9.85 3.68
CA ALA A 253 14.42 10.49 2.61
C ALA A 253 14.75 9.86 1.25
N PRO A 254 13.75 9.63 0.39
CA PRO A 254 13.97 9.12 -0.96
C PRO A 254 14.61 10.19 -1.84
N ARG A 255 15.25 9.76 -2.94
CA ARG A 255 15.84 10.69 -3.93
C ARG A 255 14.77 11.46 -4.71
N LYS A 256 13.70 10.78 -5.08
CA LYS A 256 12.49 11.34 -5.72
C LYS A 256 11.31 10.96 -4.84
N VAL A 257 10.60 11.96 -4.30
CA VAL A 257 9.45 11.73 -3.43
C VAL A 257 8.24 11.32 -4.27
N ALA A 258 7.57 10.23 -3.89
CA ALA A 258 6.33 9.79 -4.53
C ALA A 258 5.16 10.73 -4.20
N GLU A 259 4.16 10.75 -5.08
CA GLU A 259 2.89 11.45 -4.86
C GLU A 259 2.27 11.02 -3.53
N GLY A 260 1.69 11.96 -2.78
CA GLY A 260 1.15 11.69 -1.44
C GLY A 260 2.17 11.72 -0.31
N ARG A 261 3.48 11.75 -0.61
CA ARG A 261 4.58 11.69 0.38
C ARG A 261 4.41 10.48 1.33
N PRO A 262 4.25 9.25 0.79
CA PRO A 262 4.02 8.07 1.60
C PRO A 262 5.24 7.75 2.46
N TRP A 263 5.00 7.01 3.53
CA TRP A 263 6.04 6.66 4.49
C TRP A 263 5.71 5.38 5.22
N ILE A 264 6.76 4.62 5.49
CA ILE A 264 6.74 3.44 6.37
C ILE A 264 7.33 3.81 7.72
N TRP A 265 6.72 3.33 8.80
CA TRP A 265 7.14 3.62 10.16
C TRP A 265 7.54 2.35 10.91
N ARG A 266 8.82 2.30 11.29
CA ARG A 266 9.43 1.27 12.14
C ARG A 266 9.40 1.70 13.62
N PRO A 267 8.73 0.97 14.52
CA PRO A 267 8.77 1.22 15.95
C PRO A 267 9.97 0.54 16.65
N ALA A 268 10.69 -0.34 15.95
CA ALA A 268 11.78 -1.13 16.50
C ALA A 268 12.86 -1.45 15.43
N PHE A 269 14.08 -1.73 15.90
CA PHE A 269 15.18 -2.32 15.12
C PHE A 269 15.54 -1.62 13.80
N PHE A 270 15.78 -0.31 13.82
CA PHE A 270 16.18 0.41 12.60
C PHE A 270 17.39 -0.23 11.90
N GLY A 271 17.25 -0.47 10.60
CA GLY A 271 18.29 -1.03 9.75
C GLY A 271 18.46 -2.55 9.81
N ALA A 272 17.66 -3.25 10.62
CA ALA A 272 17.63 -4.71 10.59
C ALA A 272 16.85 -5.20 9.37
N PHE A 273 17.48 -6.07 8.56
CA PHE A 273 16.90 -6.68 7.36
C PHE A 273 16.18 -5.67 6.41
N PRO A 274 16.87 -4.63 5.93
CA PRO A 274 16.24 -3.45 5.34
C PRO A 274 15.86 -3.60 3.86
N SER A 275 15.65 -4.82 3.36
CA SER A 275 15.39 -5.05 1.93
C SER A 275 14.11 -4.34 1.46
N VAL A 276 13.05 -4.37 2.28
CA VAL A 276 11.79 -3.65 2.04
C VAL A 276 11.97 -2.14 2.13
N ASP A 277 12.63 -1.63 3.18
CA ASP A 277 12.92 -0.21 3.35
C ASP A 277 13.65 0.38 2.14
N LYS A 278 14.70 -0.32 1.67
CA LYS A 278 15.50 0.10 0.53
C LYS A 278 14.67 0.16 -0.74
N ALA A 279 13.89 -0.89 -1.02
CA ALA A 279 13.04 -0.94 -2.19
C ALA A 279 11.94 0.16 -2.15
N LEU A 280 11.36 0.44 -0.99
CA LEU A 280 10.40 1.54 -0.82
C LEU A 280 11.05 2.92 -1.01
N LEU A 281 12.28 3.14 -0.54
CA LEU A 281 13.03 4.37 -0.79
C LEU A 281 13.28 4.60 -2.29
N GLU A 282 13.58 3.54 -3.05
CA GLU A 282 13.71 3.59 -4.51
C GLU A 282 12.38 3.93 -5.19
N LYS A 283 11.24 3.55 -4.58
CA LYS A 283 9.88 3.86 -5.01
C LYS A 283 9.34 5.19 -4.47
N GLY A 284 10.16 5.97 -3.76
CA GLY A 284 9.83 7.32 -3.33
C GLY A 284 9.14 7.45 -1.97
N PHE A 285 9.18 6.42 -1.13
CA PHE A 285 8.71 6.46 0.25
C PHE A 285 9.76 7.06 1.19
N HIS A 286 9.31 7.65 2.29
CA HIS A 286 10.18 7.94 3.43
C HIS A 286 10.19 6.75 4.38
N VAL A 287 11.34 6.44 4.97
CA VAL A 287 11.46 5.43 6.04
C VAL A 287 11.66 6.17 7.35
N ALA A 288 10.69 6.08 8.24
CA ALA A 288 10.74 6.69 9.56
C ALA A 288 10.98 5.61 10.63
N TYR A 289 11.81 5.93 11.61
CA TYR A 289 11.96 5.13 12.81
C TYR A 289 11.78 6.00 14.04
N TYR A 290 11.11 5.43 15.03
CA TYR A 290 10.96 6.03 16.34
C TYR A 290 11.06 4.94 17.39
N ASP A 291 12.01 5.09 18.32
CA ASP A 291 12.36 3.99 19.22
C ASP A 291 11.30 3.71 20.29
N LEU A 292 10.46 2.71 20.03
CA LEU A 292 9.44 2.18 20.92
C LEU A 292 9.71 0.72 21.31
N THR A 293 10.90 0.21 20.98
CA THR A 293 11.29 -1.20 21.02
C THR A 293 10.99 -1.88 22.37
N HIS A 294 11.24 -1.15 23.47
CA HIS A 294 11.09 -1.65 24.84
C HIS A 294 9.84 -1.12 25.54
N LEU A 295 8.87 -0.60 24.78
CA LEU A 295 7.61 -0.10 25.34
C LEU A 295 6.43 -1.04 25.14
N TYR A 296 6.63 -2.19 24.48
CA TYR A 296 5.68 -3.30 24.43
C TYR A 296 4.24 -2.90 24.03
N GLY A 297 4.09 -1.90 23.16
CA GLY A 297 2.79 -1.38 22.76
C GLY A 297 1.95 -0.73 23.88
N SER A 298 2.55 -0.41 25.03
CA SER A 298 1.90 0.14 26.23
C SER A 298 1.16 1.45 25.98
N PRO A 299 0.25 1.88 26.87
CA PRO A 299 -0.37 3.20 26.77
C PRO A 299 0.63 4.35 26.67
N ARG A 300 1.84 4.20 27.25
CA ARG A 300 2.95 5.15 27.07
C ARG A 300 3.48 5.12 25.64
N ALA A 301 3.72 3.94 25.07
CA ALA A 301 4.09 3.77 23.66
C ALA A 301 3.06 4.41 22.71
N GLN A 302 1.77 4.16 22.96
CA GLN A 302 0.67 4.68 22.15
C GLN A 302 0.66 6.22 22.10
N ARG A 303 0.80 6.88 23.25
CA ARG A 303 0.87 8.36 23.32
C ARG A 303 2.09 8.91 22.59
N LEU A 304 3.28 8.35 22.87
CA LEU A 304 4.52 8.78 22.25
C LEU A 304 4.51 8.60 20.73
N GLY A 305 3.98 7.47 20.26
CA GLY A 305 3.81 7.21 18.84
C GLY A 305 2.84 8.18 18.19
N THR A 306 1.72 8.48 18.84
CA THR A 306 0.76 9.49 18.34
C THR A 306 1.40 10.86 18.22
N ASP A 307 2.18 11.31 19.21
CA ASP A 307 2.90 12.57 19.14
C ASP A 307 3.90 12.58 17.97
N PHE A 308 4.65 11.49 17.78
CA PHE A 308 5.60 11.36 16.67
C PHE A 308 4.89 11.42 15.31
N TYR A 309 3.79 10.70 15.15
CA TYR A 309 2.95 10.76 13.95
C TYR A 309 2.49 12.20 13.66
N GLU A 310 1.96 12.91 14.66
CA GLU A 310 1.50 14.29 14.48
C GLU A 310 2.65 15.23 14.10
N VAL A 311 3.84 15.03 14.65
CA VAL A 311 5.04 15.78 14.25
C VAL A 311 5.39 15.52 12.79
N MET A 312 5.44 14.24 12.37
CA MET A 312 5.70 13.84 10.98
C MET A 312 4.71 14.45 10.00
N ARG A 313 3.43 14.42 10.35
CA ARG A 313 2.34 14.95 9.55
C ARG A 313 2.34 16.47 9.47
N ARG A 314 2.34 17.13 10.62
CA ARG A 314 2.12 18.58 10.71
C ARG A 314 3.32 19.38 10.20
N TYR A 315 4.54 18.96 10.54
CA TYR A 315 5.74 19.74 10.24
C TYR A 315 6.47 19.27 9.00
N TYR A 316 6.45 17.97 8.70
CA TYR A 316 7.17 17.40 7.54
C TYR A 316 6.26 16.93 6.40
N ARG A 317 4.94 17.14 6.56
CA ARG A 317 3.91 16.92 5.54
C ARG A 317 3.93 15.50 4.97
N LEU A 318 4.29 14.50 5.77
CA LEU A 318 4.15 13.11 5.35
C LEU A 318 2.66 12.72 5.23
N SER A 319 2.37 11.66 4.48
CA SER A 319 1.00 11.18 4.27
C SER A 319 0.22 11.02 5.58
N PRO A 320 -1.08 11.38 5.64
CA PRO A 320 -1.96 11.08 6.78
C PRO A 320 -2.32 9.60 6.90
N LYS A 321 -1.91 8.78 5.92
CA LYS A 321 -2.09 7.33 5.91
C LYS A 321 -0.70 6.69 5.95
N VAL A 322 -0.27 6.26 7.13
CA VAL A 322 1.04 5.64 7.36
C VAL A 322 0.99 4.14 7.12
N THR A 323 2.05 3.57 6.55
CA THR A 323 2.28 2.13 6.59
C THR A 323 3.04 1.79 7.87
N LEU A 324 2.46 0.96 8.73
CA LEU A 324 3.13 0.51 9.95
C LEU A 324 3.93 -0.75 9.68
N GLU A 325 5.16 -0.77 10.16
CA GLU A 325 5.97 -1.97 10.21
C GLU A 325 6.01 -2.54 11.64
N GLY A 326 6.03 -3.86 11.80
CA GLY A 326 6.24 -4.50 13.10
C GLY A 326 7.04 -5.80 13.01
N PHE A 327 8.34 -5.73 13.27
CA PHE A 327 9.21 -6.91 13.36
C PHE A 327 9.29 -7.42 14.79
N SER A 328 9.08 -8.72 15.00
CA SER A 328 9.13 -9.34 16.33
C SER A 328 8.25 -8.55 17.32
N ARG A 329 8.78 -8.11 18.46
CA ARG A 329 8.07 -7.27 19.44
C ARG A 329 7.53 -5.94 18.90
N GLY A 330 8.03 -5.46 17.76
CA GLY A 330 7.46 -4.30 17.07
C GLY A 330 6.01 -4.50 16.65
N GLY A 331 5.59 -5.75 16.44
CA GLY A 331 4.19 -6.13 16.17
C GLY A 331 3.21 -5.67 17.26
N LEU A 332 3.63 -5.66 18.52
CA LEU A 332 2.82 -5.17 19.65
C LEU A 332 2.41 -3.72 19.46
N PHE A 333 3.35 -2.86 19.04
CA PHE A 333 3.06 -1.46 18.78
C PHE A 333 2.25 -1.29 17.50
N ALA A 334 2.68 -1.92 16.39
CA ALA A 334 2.08 -1.73 15.08
C ALA A 334 0.57 -2.06 15.08
N PHE A 335 0.19 -3.24 15.59
CA PHE A 335 -1.22 -3.63 15.66
C PHE A 335 -2.02 -2.75 16.63
N ASN A 336 -1.53 -2.54 17.85
CA ASN A 336 -2.30 -1.81 18.86
C ASN A 336 -2.43 -0.31 18.51
N TRP A 337 -1.40 0.31 17.93
CA TRP A 337 -1.49 1.70 17.48
C TRP A 337 -2.43 1.86 16.31
N ALA A 338 -2.39 0.94 15.34
CA ALA A 338 -3.34 0.92 14.24
C ALA A 338 -4.78 0.73 14.75
N ALA A 339 -5.01 -0.18 15.70
CA ALA A 339 -6.34 -0.43 16.23
C ALA A 339 -6.93 0.80 16.94
N ASN A 340 -6.08 1.61 17.58
CA ASN A 340 -6.48 2.87 18.21
C ASN A 340 -6.56 4.06 17.22
N ASN A 341 -6.02 3.92 16.02
CA ASN A 341 -5.93 4.99 15.01
C ASN A 341 -6.19 4.48 13.58
N PRO A 342 -7.27 3.72 13.31
CA PRO A 342 -7.44 3.05 12.02
C PRO A 342 -7.59 4.04 10.86
N ASP A 343 -8.13 5.23 11.12
CA ASP A 343 -8.25 6.31 10.14
C ASP A 343 -6.88 6.86 9.68
N LYS A 344 -5.79 6.58 10.39
CA LYS A 344 -4.43 7.05 10.09
C LYS A 344 -3.56 6.01 9.38
N VAL A 345 -4.06 4.81 9.15
CA VAL A 345 -3.28 3.69 8.61
C VAL A 345 -3.65 3.40 7.16
N ALA A 346 -2.63 3.22 6.31
CA ALA A 346 -2.78 2.72 4.94
C ALA A 346 -2.85 1.19 4.94
N CYS A 347 -1.84 0.55 5.52
CA CYS A 347 -1.73 -0.90 5.69
C CYS A 347 -0.72 -1.24 6.80
N ILE A 348 -0.67 -2.51 7.20
CA ILE A 348 0.26 -3.04 8.20
C ILE A 348 1.13 -4.11 7.56
N TYR A 349 2.45 -3.97 7.67
CA TYR A 349 3.43 -5.00 7.32
C TYR A 349 4.11 -5.50 8.60
N VAL A 350 4.05 -6.81 8.85
CA VAL A 350 4.66 -7.43 10.05
C VAL A 350 5.52 -8.62 9.68
N ASP A 351 6.59 -8.84 10.44
CA ASP A 351 7.52 -9.95 10.22
C ASP A 351 7.83 -10.67 11.54
N ALA A 352 7.51 -11.97 11.58
CA ALA A 352 7.46 -12.81 12.77
C ALA A 352 6.96 -12.04 14.02
N PRO A 353 5.77 -11.40 13.95
CA PRO A 353 5.33 -10.47 14.97
C PRO A 353 4.95 -11.17 16.27
N VAL A 354 5.34 -10.56 17.39
CA VAL A 354 4.77 -10.93 18.69
C VAL A 354 3.34 -10.40 18.73
N CYS A 355 2.38 -11.31 18.69
CA CYS A 355 0.96 -10.99 18.77
C CYS A 355 0.32 -11.33 20.13
N ASP A 356 1.03 -12.06 21.00
CA ASP A 356 0.54 -12.49 22.32
C ASP A 356 1.70 -12.57 23.34
N MET A 357 1.71 -11.67 24.32
CA MET A 357 2.72 -11.68 25.38
C MET A 357 2.56 -12.84 26.37
N LEU A 358 1.37 -13.43 26.49
CA LEU A 358 1.12 -14.49 27.48
C LEU A 358 1.88 -15.77 27.17
N TYR A 359 2.21 -16.00 25.90
CA TYR A 359 3.11 -17.07 25.49
C TYR A 359 4.43 -17.06 26.28
N PHE A 360 4.99 -15.88 26.57
CA PHE A 360 6.28 -15.78 27.25
C PHE A 360 6.22 -15.97 28.78
N SER A 361 5.01 -16.03 29.37
CA SER A 361 4.84 -16.22 30.82
C SER A 361 5.31 -17.59 31.32
N GLU A 362 5.29 -18.60 30.46
CA GLU A 362 5.68 -19.99 30.77
C GLU A 362 6.99 -20.42 30.07
N ASN A 363 7.53 -19.59 29.17
CA ASN A 363 8.72 -19.91 28.36
C ASN A 363 10.02 -19.31 28.94
N TRP A 364 11.15 -19.66 28.32
CA TRP A 364 12.49 -19.33 28.80
C TRP A 364 12.84 -17.82 28.73
N GLU A 365 12.06 -17.00 28.02
CA GLU A 365 12.31 -15.56 27.84
C GLU A 365 11.83 -14.70 29.02
N ARG A 366 12.27 -15.05 30.23
CA ARG A 366 11.84 -14.40 31.49
C ARG A 366 12.14 -12.91 31.54
N ASP A 367 13.21 -12.44 30.90
CA ASP A 367 13.57 -11.02 30.85
C ASP A 367 12.61 -10.20 29.98
N PHE A 368 12.21 -10.76 28.84
CA PHE A 368 11.23 -10.12 27.97
C PHE A 368 9.87 -9.99 28.66
N TRP A 369 9.42 -11.06 29.33
CA TRP A 369 8.20 -11.09 30.14
C TRP A 369 8.24 -10.08 31.30
N ARG A 370 9.33 -10.05 32.09
CA ARG A 370 9.48 -9.09 33.20
C ARG A 370 9.43 -7.63 32.74
N GLY A 371 10.08 -7.32 31.61
CA GLY A 371 10.05 -5.98 31.02
C GLY A 371 8.65 -5.56 30.61
N PHE A 372 7.87 -6.47 30.02
CA PHE A 372 6.47 -6.25 29.69
C PHE A 372 5.62 -5.94 30.93
N LEU A 373 5.73 -6.78 31.98
CA LEU A 373 5.00 -6.56 33.23
C LEU A 373 5.30 -5.19 33.84
N ALA A 374 6.58 -4.82 33.90
CA ALA A 374 7.01 -3.55 34.45
C ALA A 374 6.48 -2.34 33.65
N GLU A 375 6.55 -2.38 32.32
CA GLU A 375 6.09 -1.28 31.47
C GLU A 375 4.56 -1.12 31.49
N TRP A 376 3.82 -2.21 31.60
CA TRP A 376 2.35 -2.20 31.68
C TRP A 376 1.80 -2.05 33.11
N GLY A 377 2.66 -2.08 34.14
CA GLY A 377 2.24 -2.02 35.54
C GLY A 377 1.48 -3.26 36.01
N LEU A 378 1.82 -4.42 35.45
CA LEU A 378 1.20 -5.71 35.73
C LEU A 378 2.02 -6.54 36.73
N THR A 379 1.36 -7.50 37.37
CA THR A 379 1.97 -8.58 38.16
C THR A 379 1.80 -9.90 37.42
N GLU A 380 2.57 -10.93 37.77
CA GLU A 380 2.37 -12.26 37.16
C GLU A 380 0.96 -12.81 37.40
N GLU A 381 0.35 -12.45 38.53
CA GLU A 381 -1.00 -12.89 38.89
C GLU A 381 -2.06 -12.25 37.98
N ASN A 382 -2.04 -10.92 37.81
CA ASN A 382 -3.06 -10.22 37.03
C ASN A 382 -2.82 -10.26 35.51
N ALA A 383 -1.59 -10.57 35.06
CA ALA A 383 -1.29 -10.62 33.64
C ALA A 383 -2.02 -11.75 32.91
N LYS A 384 -2.46 -12.81 33.61
CA LYS A 384 -3.25 -13.90 33.01
C LYS A 384 -4.57 -13.44 32.39
N ASP A 385 -5.13 -12.35 32.91
CA ASP A 385 -6.37 -11.73 32.43
C ASP A 385 -6.12 -10.56 31.45
N PHE A 386 -4.87 -10.34 31.04
CA PHE A 386 -4.50 -9.23 30.14
C PHE A 386 -5.18 -9.36 28.78
N LYS A 387 -5.78 -8.26 28.31
CA LYS A 387 -6.47 -8.14 27.00
C LYS A 387 -5.88 -7.06 26.09
N GLY A 388 -4.66 -6.63 26.35
CA GLY A 388 -3.97 -5.61 25.56
C GLY A 388 -3.09 -6.16 24.44
N ASN A 389 -3.15 -7.47 24.15
CA ASN A 389 -2.36 -8.06 23.07
C ASN A 389 -2.97 -7.70 21.70
N PRO A 390 -2.16 -7.70 20.62
CA PRO A 390 -2.65 -7.61 19.26
C PRO A 390 -3.81 -8.56 18.95
N ILE A 391 -3.72 -9.84 19.34
CA ILE A 391 -4.78 -10.84 19.09
C ILE A 391 -6.13 -10.52 19.75
N ASP A 392 -6.16 -9.62 20.74
CA ASP A 392 -7.36 -9.23 21.47
C ASP A 392 -8.02 -7.97 20.87
N ASN A 393 -7.28 -7.18 20.06
CA ASN A 393 -7.67 -5.83 19.64
C ASN A 393 -7.81 -5.67 18.11
N LEU A 394 -8.16 -6.74 17.40
CA LEU A 394 -8.24 -6.76 15.93
C LEU A 394 -9.52 -6.16 15.34
N ALA A 395 -10.60 -6.07 16.11
CA ALA A 395 -11.92 -5.65 15.60
C ALA A 395 -11.95 -4.24 15.00
N PRO A 396 -11.31 -3.20 15.60
CA PRO A 396 -11.24 -1.88 14.99
C PRO A 396 -10.55 -1.88 13.62
N LEU A 397 -9.52 -2.72 13.44
CA LEU A 397 -8.81 -2.85 12.17
C LEU A 397 -9.69 -3.47 11.09
N ALA A 398 -10.48 -4.49 11.44
CA ALA A 398 -11.34 -5.18 10.49
C ALA A 398 -12.52 -4.29 10.08
N ALA A 399 -13.11 -3.59 11.05
CA ALA A 399 -14.16 -2.60 10.80
C ALA A 399 -13.71 -1.46 9.88
N ALA A 400 -12.43 -1.09 9.92
CA ALA A 400 -11.84 -0.08 9.04
C ALA A 400 -11.25 -0.65 7.73
N GLY A 401 -11.31 -1.97 7.53
CA GLY A 401 -10.79 -2.63 6.33
C GLY A 401 -9.28 -2.48 6.13
N ILE A 402 -8.48 -2.47 7.20
CA ILE A 402 -7.02 -2.24 7.14
C ILE A 402 -6.29 -3.49 6.62
N PRO A 403 -5.66 -3.46 5.44
CA PRO A 403 -4.96 -4.63 4.92
C PRO A 403 -3.73 -4.97 5.76
N VAL A 404 -3.49 -6.27 5.99
CA VAL A 404 -2.34 -6.79 6.76
C VAL A 404 -1.52 -7.76 5.92
N MET A 405 -0.20 -7.58 5.86
CA MET A 405 0.76 -8.54 5.30
C MET A 405 1.66 -9.08 6.40
N GLY A 406 1.69 -10.40 6.56
CA GLY A 406 2.56 -11.10 7.51
C GLY A 406 3.61 -11.95 6.81
N VAL A 407 4.89 -11.74 7.13
CA VAL A 407 5.99 -12.62 6.71
C VAL A 407 6.45 -13.43 7.91
N CYS A 408 6.40 -14.76 7.86
CA CYS A 408 6.72 -15.61 9.01
C CYS A 408 7.58 -16.80 8.59
N GLY A 409 8.45 -17.27 9.48
CA GLY A 409 9.07 -18.58 9.35
C GLY A 409 8.12 -19.67 9.85
N ASP A 410 7.94 -20.74 9.08
CA ASP A 410 7.09 -21.87 9.51
C ASP A 410 7.71 -22.68 10.67
N SER A 411 9.01 -22.48 10.91
CA SER A 411 9.82 -23.21 11.87
C SER A 411 10.35 -22.29 12.98
N ASP A 412 9.77 -21.10 13.14
CA ASP A 412 10.13 -20.12 14.17
C ASP A 412 9.94 -20.70 15.58
N LYS A 413 11.03 -20.71 16.38
CA LYS A 413 11.05 -21.20 17.76
C LYS A 413 11.00 -20.09 18.81
N ILE A 414 11.15 -18.84 18.41
CA ILE A 414 11.17 -17.66 19.28
C ILE A 414 9.78 -17.04 19.34
N VAL A 415 9.18 -16.80 18.17
CA VAL A 415 7.83 -16.27 17.99
C VAL A 415 7.07 -17.23 17.07
N PRO A 416 6.69 -18.43 17.54
CA PRO A 416 6.14 -19.46 16.68
C PRO A 416 4.89 -18.99 15.93
N TYR A 417 4.88 -19.19 14.60
CA TYR A 417 3.76 -18.79 13.73
C TYR A 417 2.39 -19.25 14.26
N GLU A 418 2.31 -20.51 14.66
CA GLU A 418 1.12 -21.18 15.22
C GLU A 418 0.62 -20.57 16.55
N LYS A 419 1.48 -19.86 17.28
CA LYS A 419 1.16 -19.22 18.58
C LYS A 419 0.91 -17.72 18.47
N HIS A 420 1.23 -17.11 17.33
CA HIS A 420 1.10 -15.66 17.12
C HIS A 420 0.36 -15.33 15.83
N MET A 421 1.08 -15.16 14.71
CA MET A 421 0.51 -14.57 13.50
C MET A 421 -0.60 -15.44 12.89
N LYS A 422 -0.57 -16.77 13.05
CA LYS A 422 -1.67 -17.63 12.61
C LYS A 422 -2.98 -17.31 13.35
N ILE A 423 -2.92 -17.25 14.69
CA ILE A 423 -4.08 -16.90 15.53
C ILE A 423 -4.58 -15.50 15.18
N ALA A 424 -3.67 -14.54 14.99
CA ALA A 424 -4.03 -13.18 14.60
C ALA A 424 -4.74 -13.17 13.23
N ALA A 425 -4.20 -13.88 12.23
CA ALA A 425 -4.76 -13.95 10.89
C ALA A 425 -6.13 -14.64 10.86
N GLU A 426 -6.31 -15.76 11.56
CA GLU A 426 -7.59 -16.47 11.66
C GLU A 426 -8.67 -15.60 12.32
N ARG A 427 -8.34 -14.95 13.44
CA ARG A 427 -9.26 -14.01 14.11
C ARG A 427 -9.56 -12.81 13.24
N TYR A 428 -8.55 -12.28 12.53
CA TYR A 428 -8.73 -11.12 11.66
C TYR A 428 -9.67 -11.44 10.49
N ARG A 429 -9.45 -12.58 9.82
CA ARG A 429 -10.37 -13.07 8.77
C ARG A 429 -11.77 -13.30 9.32
N ALA A 430 -11.92 -13.91 10.50
CA ALA A 430 -13.24 -14.13 11.12
C ALA A 430 -14.00 -12.83 11.41
N LEU A 431 -13.29 -11.72 11.58
CA LEU A 431 -13.85 -10.37 11.74
C LEU A 431 -14.12 -9.65 10.40
N GLY A 432 -13.80 -10.26 9.26
CA GLY A 432 -13.92 -9.65 7.93
C GLY A 432 -12.71 -8.81 7.52
N GLY A 433 -11.55 -9.02 8.15
CA GLY A 433 -10.30 -8.35 7.80
C GLY A 433 -9.49 -9.12 6.74
N ASN A 434 -8.81 -8.38 5.87
CA ASN A 434 -7.96 -8.94 4.81
C ASN A 434 -6.53 -9.12 5.29
N VAL A 435 -6.03 -10.35 5.20
CA VAL A 435 -4.65 -10.68 5.58
C VAL A 435 -3.99 -11.64 4.61
N GLU A 436 -2.83 -11.21 4.12
CA GLU A 436 -1.91 -12.00 3.30
C GLU A 436 -0.77 -12.52 4.18
N ILE A 437 -0.42 -13.79 4.01
CA ILE A 437 0.65 -14.45 4.75
C ILE A 437 1.65 -15.07 3.78
N ILE A 438 2.92 -14.70 3.93
CA ILE A 438 4.06 -15.36 3.30
C ILE A 438 4.76 -16.21 4.35
N LEU A 439 4.60 -17.53 4.23
CA LEU A 439 5.32 -18.50 5.06
C LEU A 439 6.63 -18.90 4.37
N LYS A 440 7.75 -18.66 5.05
CA LYS A 440 9.10 -19.06 4.62
C LYS A 440 9.36 -20.52 5.06
N PRO A 441 9.41 -21.50 4.13
CA PRO A 441 9.55 -22.89 4.50
C PRO A 441 10.90 -23.19 5.16
N GLY A 442 10.88 -23.90 6.29
CA GLY A 442 12.07 -24.26 7.07
C GLY A 442 12.78 -23.09 7.75
N CYS A 443 12.20 -21.88 7.72
CA CYS A 443 12.82 -20.69 8.30
C CYS A 443 12.48 -20.58 9.80
N ASP A 444 13.50 -20.38 10.63
CA ASP A 444 13.34 -20.02 12.05
C ASP A 444 13.00 -18.51 12.17
N HIS A 445 13.14 -17.92 13.36
CA HIS A 445 12.89 -16.50 13.62
C HIS A 445 13.67 -15.55 12.71
N HIS A 446 14.89 -15.94 12.35
CA HIS A 446 15.76 -15.17 11.47
C HIS A 446 16.15 -16.00 10.24
N PRO A 447 16.40 -15.34 9.09
CA PRO A 447 16.38 -13.89 8.88
C PRO A 447 14.96 -13.31 8.83
N HIS A 448 14.77 -12.07 9.31
CA HIS A 448 13.56 -11.29 8.99
C HIS A 448 13.62 -10.79 7.54
N SER A 449 12.48 -10.31 7.06
CA SER A 449 12.24 -9.88 5.69
C SER A 449 12.36 -11.01 4.67
N LEU A 450 12.18 -10.66 3.39
CA LEU A 450 12.42 -11.49 2.23
C LEU A 450 13.70 -11.05 1.51
N ASP A 451 14.40 -12.02 0.92
CA ASP A 451 15.51 -11.73 0.00
C ASP A 451 15.00 -10.94 -1.22
N ASN A 452 13.86 -11.35 -1.78
CA ASN A 452 13.09 -10.54 -2.73
C ASN A 452 11.98 -9.77 -2.00
N ALA A 453 12.16 -8.47 -1.82
CA ALA A 453 11.20 -7.61 -1.14
C ALA A 453 9.94 -7.28 -1.96
N GLU A 454 9.93 -7.59 -3.26
CA GLU A 454 8.89 -7.19 -4.20
C GLU A 454 7.45 -7.51 -3.73
N PRO A 455 7.11 -8.72 -3.23
CA PRO A 455 5.73 -9.01 -2.79
C PRO A 455 5.24 -8.07 -1.68
N VAL A 456 6.13 -7.74 -0.73
CA VAL A 456 5.80 -6.83 0.38
C VAL A 456 5.73 -5.38 -0.12
N VAL A 457 6.63 -4.98 -1.02
CA VAL A 457 6.66 -3.64 -1.60
C VAL A 457 5.40 -3.39 -2.43
N ASP A 458 5.00 -4.34 -3.26
CA ASP A 458 3.79 -4.26 -4.07
C ASP A 458 2.54 -4.19 -3.20
N PHE A 459 2.46 -5.01 -2.15
CA PHE A 459 1.40 -4.92 -1.13
C PHE A 459 1.33 -3.52 -0.48
N ILE A 460 2.47 -2.94 -0.11
CA ILE A 460 2.50 -1.63 0.53
C ILE A 460 2.09 -0.53 -0.45
N ILE A 461 2.60 -0.56 -1.68
CA ILE A 461 2.34 0.47 -2.71
C ILE A 461 0.87 0.44 -3.13
N ARG A 462 0.30 -0.73 -3.41
CA ARG A 462 -1.10 -0.84 -3.88
C ARG A 462 -2.13 -0.40 -2.84
N ASN A 463 -1.72 -0.32 -1.57
CA ASN A 463 -2.56 0.12 -0.46
C ASN A 463 -2.42 1.62 -0.12
N GLN A 464 -1.61 2.37 -0.88
CA GLN A 464 -1.54 3.82 -0.70
C GLN A 464 -2.76 4.51 -1.32
N PRO A 465 -3.36 5.52 -0.64
CA PRO A 465 -4.53 6.22 -1.16
C PRO A 465 -4.30 6.84 -2.55
N ASP A 466 -3.16 7.48 -2.77
CA ASP A 466 -2.85 8.14 -4.05
C ASP A 466 -2.59 7.14 -5.18
N TYR A 467 -2.16 5.91 -4.85
CA TYR A 467 -2.07 4.83 -5.82
C TYR A 467 -3.46 4.33 -6.23
N GLN A 468 -4.36 4.11 -5.25
CA GLN A 468 -5.71 3.57 -5.49
C GLN A 468 -6.64 4.53 -6.24
N LYS A 469 -6.44 5.86 -6.09
CA LYS A 469 -7.25 6.88 -6.81
C LYS A 469 -7.22 6.75 -8.33
N LYS A 470 -6.18 6.12 -8.88
CA LYS A 470 -5.98 5.97 -10.34
C LYS A 470 -6.59 4.68 -10.88
N GLN A 471 -7.00 3.77 -10.00
CA GLN A 471 -7.59 2.48 -10.38
C GLN A 471 -9.04 2.66 -10.80
N VAL A 472 -9.40 2.14 -11.97
CA VAL A 472 -10.74 2.26 -12.54
C VAL A 472 -11.47 0.93 -12.41
N ILE A 473 -12.22 0.79 -11.31
CA ILE A 473 -12.95 -0.43 -10.95
C ILE A 473 -14.45 -0.15 -10.99
N HIS A 474 -15.21 -1.01 -11.67
CA HIS A 474 -16.67 -0.95 -11.74
C HIS A 474 -17.27 -2.15 -11.01
N GLN A 475 -17.68 -1.95 -9.75
CA GLN A 475 -18.36 -2.97 -8.96
C GLN A 475 -19.84 -3.07 -9.37
N ARG A 476 -20.27 -4.25 -9.82
CA ARG A 476 -21.66 -4.51 -10.24
C ARG A 476 -22.25 -5.77 -9.63
N GLY A 477 -21.42 -6.79 -9.46
CA GLY A 477 -21.79 -8.07 -8.89
C GLY A 477 -21.25 -8.24 -7.49
N SER A 478 -20.94 -9.48 -7.15
CA SER A 478 -20.15 -9.75 -5.94
C SER A 478 -19.10 -10.82 -6.20
N LEU A 479 -18.00 -10.75 -5.44
CA LEU A 479 -17.01 -11.83 -5.35
C LEU A 479 -17.14 -12.64 -4.05
N THR A 480 -18.32 -12.60 -3.43
CA THR A 480 -18.59 -13.25 -2.14
C THR A 480 -18.46 -14.77 -2.23
N ASN A 481 -18.89 -15.41 -3.32
CA ASN A 481 -18.98 -16.86 -3.38
C ASN A 481 -17.58 -17.48 -3.41
N SER A 482 -16.68 -16.95 -4.24
CA SER A 482 -15.29 -17.41 -4.32
C SER A 482 -14.59 -17.22 -2.98
N TYR A 483 -14.78 -16.06 -2.31
CA TYR A 483 -14.24 -15.84 -0.96
C TYR A 483 -14.72 -16.90 0.03
N LEU A 484 -16.02 -17.14 0.08
CA LEU A 484 -16.61 -18.09 1.03
C LEU A 484 -16.12 -19.52 0.77
N LYS A 485 -16.00 -19.93 -0.50
CA LYS A 485 -15.46 -21.24 -0.85
C LYS A 485 -13.99 -21.38 -0.46
N PHE A 486 -13.15 -20.39 -0.80
CA PHE A 486 -11.73 -20.42 -0.42
C PHE A 486 -11.58 -20.44 1.11
N ALA A 487 -12.25 -19.53 1.82
CA ALA A 487 -12.13 -19.40 3.26
C ALA A 487 -12.71 -20.58 4.06
N LYS A 488 -13.87 -21.13 3.63
CA LYS A 488 -14.61 -22.15 4.40
C LYS A 488 -14.34 -23.58 3.92
N GLU A 489 -14.33 -23.80 2.60
CA GLU A 489 -14.16 -25.13 2.02
C GLU A 489 -12.69 -25.51 1.85
N LYS A 490 -11.79 -24.53 1.89
CA LYS A 490 -10.33 -24.72 1.72
C LYS A 490 -9.97 -25.41 0.41
N LYS A 491 -10.85 -25.28 -0.59
CA LYS A 491 -10.64 -25.69 -1.98
C LYS A 491 -11.12 -24.57 -2.89
N GLY A 492 -10.35 -24.28 -3.93
CA GLY A 492 -10.70 -23.23 -4.88
C GLY A 492 -10.32 -23.59 -6.30
N CYS A 493 -11.21 -23.37 -7.25
CA CYS A 493 -10.93 -23.48 -8.68
C CYS A 493 -10.96 -22.09 -9.30
N VAL A 494 -9.85 -21.66 -9.92
CA VAL A 494 -9.72 -20.32 -10.52
C VAL A 494 -9.28 -20.44 -11.97
N ALA A 495 -10.06 -19.86 -12.88
CA ALA A 495 -9.77 -19.89 -14.31
C ALA A 495 -9.36 -18.52 -14.87
N PHE A 496 -8.41 -18.53 -15.78
CA PHE A 496 -7.90 -17.35 -16.47
C PHE A 496 -8.11 -17.52 -17.98
N LEU A 497 -9.21 -16.98 -18.49
CA LEU A 497 -9.60 -17.06 -19.89
C LEU A 497 -9.19 -15.78 -20.62
N GLY A 498 -8.26 -15.90 -21.59
CA GLY A 498 -7.77 -14.72 -22.27
C GLY A 498 -6.92 -14.98 -23.51
N GLY A 499 -6.31 -13.92 -24.00
CA GLY A 499 -5.41 -13.93 -25.14
C GLY A 499 -3.95 -14.17 -24.75
N SER A 500 -3.04 -13.55 -25.51
CA SER A 500 -1.58 -13.68 -25.31
C SER A 500 -1.08 -13.05 -24.01
N ILE A 501 -1.69 -11.96 -23.54
CA ILE A 501 -1.36 -11.28 -22.28
C ILE A 501 -1.69 -12.17 -21.07
N THR A 502 -2.71 -13.02 -21.19
CA THR A 502 -3.11 -13.99 -20.17
C THR A 502 -2.30 -15.28 -20.21
N GLU A 503 -1.88 -15.72 -21.40
CA GLU A 503 -1.06 -16.93 -21.58
C GLU A 503 0.36 -16.75 -21.02
N MET A 504 0.96 -15.58 -21.28
CA MET A 504 2.33 -15.29 -20.86
C MET A 504 2.48 -15.25 -19.33
N ARG A 505 3.74 -15.34 -18.87
CA ARG A 505 4.06 -15.14 -17.46
C ARG A 505 3.87 -13.67 -17.08
N GLY A 506 3.07 -13.40 -16.05
CA GLY A 506 2.76 -12.03 -15.64
C GLY A 506 1.66 -11.96 -14.58
N TRP A 507 0.68 -11.08 -14.79
CA TRP A 507 -0.41 -10.76 -13.84
C TRP A 507 -1.11 -12.01 -13.30
N ARG A 508 -1.40 -13.01 -14.14
CA ARG A 508 -2.03 -14.26 -13.74
C ARG A 508 -1.21 -14.98 -12.67
N ASN A 509 0.10 -15.05 -12.82
CA ASN A 509 0.97 -15.70 -11.86
C ASN A 509 1.07 -14.93 -10.55
N MET A 510 1.00 -13.59 -10.61
CA MET A 510 0.91 -12.75 -9.41
C MET A 510 -0.38 -13.05 -8.65
N ILE A 511 -1.54 -13.05 -9.34
CA ILE A 511 -2.83 -13.38 -8.70
C ILE A 511 -2.87 -14.81 -8.14
N GLN A 512 -2.27 -15.78 -8.82
CA GLN A 512 -2.15 -17.15 -8.29
C GLN A 512 -1.38 -17.18 -6.95
N GLU A 513 -0.35 -16.34 -6.82
CA GLU A 513 0.45 -16.25 -5.61
C GLU A 513 -0.27 -15.44 -4.52
N ASP A 514 -0.90 -14.32 -4.87
CA ASP A 514 -1.69 -13.49 -3.97
C ASP A 514 -2.84 -14.29 -3.35
N LEU A 515 -3.54 -15.12 -4.14
CA LEU A 515 -4.60 -15.99 -3.64
C LEU A 515 -4.09 -17.02 -2.62
N LYS A 516 -2.90 -17.59 -2.83
CA LYS A 516 -2.27 -18.51 -1.86
C LYS A 516 -1.87 -17.77 -0.59
N GLN A 517 -1.41 -16.52 -0.70
CA GLN A 517 -1.06 -15.70 0.47
C GLN A 517 -2.30 -15.29 1.26
N CYS A 518 -3.39 -14.93 0.59
CA CYS A 518 -4.70 -14.64 1.19
C CYS A 518 -5.30 -15.87 1.89
N PHE A 519 -5.17 -17.05 1.27
CA PHE A 519 -5.76 -18.31 1.73
C PHE A 519 -4.72 -19.45 1.81
N PRO A 520 -3.76 -19.40 2.74
CA PRO A 520 -2.63 -20.34 2.80
C PRO A 520 -3.04 -21.79 3.11
N GLU A 521 -4.25 -22.00 3.61
CA GLU A 521 -4.80 -23.34 3.88
C GLU A 521 -5.67 -23.88 2.74
N THR A 522 -5.83 -23.12 1.64
CA THR A 522 -6.69 -23.52 0.50
C THR A 522 -5.88 -24.25 -0.56
N GLU A 523 -6.37 -25.42 -0.95
CA GLU A 523 -5.88 -26.13 -2.13
C GLU A 523 -6.48 -25.49 -3.40
N PHE A 524 -5.63 -24.88 -4.23
CA PHE A 524 -6.07 -24.24 -5.46
C PHE A 524 -5.82 -25.11 -6.70
N THR A 525 -6.85 -25.25 -7.53
CA THR A 525 -6.74 -25.67 -8.93
C THR A 525 -6.77 -24.42 -9.81
N PHE A 526 -5.68 -24.17 -10.53
CA PHE A 526 -5.59 -23.05 -11.47
C PHE A 526 -5.73 -23.53 -12.91
N ILE A 527 -6.70 -22.96 -13.62
CA ILE A 527 -6.98 -23.26 -15.02
C ILE A 527 -6.41 -22.13 -15.90
N ASP A 528 -5.23 -22.39 -16.45
CA ASP A 528 -4.55 -21.49 -17.37
C ASP A 528 -5.14 -21.66 -18.78
N ALA A 529 -6.13 -20.83 -19.14
CA ALA A 529 -6.88 -20.91 -20.39
C ALA A 529 -6.56 -19.74 -21.34
N GLY A 530 -5.33 -19.21 -21.31
CA GLY A 530 -4.84 -18.23 -22.28
C GLY A 530 -4.46 -18.87 -23.62
N ILE A 531 -4.98 -18.34 -24.74
CA ILE A 531 -4.54 -18.72 -26.10
C ILE A 531 -4.20 -17.45 -26.88
N PRO A 532 -2.95 -17.27 -27.35
CA PRO A 532 -2.56 -16.10 -28.12
C PRO A 532 -3.47 -15.84 -29.33
N SER A 533 -3.78 -14.56 -29.58
CA SER A 533 -4.59 -14.08 -30.71
C SER A 533 -6.09 -14.40 -30.63
N THR A 534 -6.58 -14.84 -29.47
CA THR A 534 -8.01 -15.17 -29.26
C THR A 534 -8.69 -14.09 -28.42
N GLY A 535 -9.80 -13.55 -28.94
CA GLY A 535 -10.74 -12.68 -28.22
C GLY A 535 -12.02 -13.40 -27.78
N SER A 536 -13.08 -12.66 -27.48
CA SER A 536 -14.29 -13.17 -26.83
C SER A 536 -15.05 -14.18 -27.70
N THR A 537 -15.04 -14.00 -29.02
CA THR A 537 -15.68 -14.94 -29.96
C THR A 537 -15.06 -16.35 -29.85
N PRO A 538 -13.74 -16.56 -30.10
CA PRO A 538 -13.13 -17.87 -29.90
C PRO A 538 -13.24 -18.38 -28.46
N HIS A 539 -13.24 -17.49 -27.46
CA HIS A 539 -13.38 -17.87 -26.05
C HIS A 539 -14.74 -18.54 -25.77
N ALA A 540 -15.84 -18.01 -26.32
CA ALA A 540 -17.17 -18.58 -26.14
C ALA A 540 -17.27 -20.04 -26.61
N PHE A 541 -16.66 -20.38 -27.76
CA PHE A 541 -16.72 -21.73 -28.33
C PHE A 541 -15.78 -22.74 -27.67
N ARG A 542 -14.71 -22.25 -27.04
CA ARG A 542 -13.70 -23.11 -26.38
C ARG A 542 -13.90 -23.22 -24.88
N PHE A 543 -14.85 -22.51 -24.30
CA PHE A 543 -15.06 -22.42 -22.86
C PHE A 543 -15.24 -23.81 -22.23
N GLU A 544 -16.05 -24.67 -22.87
CA GLU A 544 -16.23 -26.07 -22.45
C GLU A 544 -14.90 -26.83 -22.41
N ASN A 545 -14.15 -26.83 -23.52
CA ASN A 545 -12.94 -27.62 -23.66
C ASN A 545 -11.74 -27.11 -22.86
N ASP A 546 -11.59 -25.79 -22.78
CA ASP A 546 -10.41 -25.17 -22.19
C ASP A 546 -10.59 -24.77 -20.72
N VAL A 547 -11.84 -24.68 -20.26
CA VAL A 547 -12.18 -24.32 -18.87
C VAL A 547 -12.97 -25.45 -18.20
N LEU A 548 -14.22 -25.69 -18.60
CA LEU A 548 -15.14 -26.54 -17.83
C LEU A 548 -14.67 -28.00 -17.71
N GLN A 549 -14.07 -28.56 -18.76
CA GLN A 549 -13.49 -29.91 -18.74
C GLN A 549 -12.26 -30.05 -17.83
N LYS A 550 -11.61 -28.94 -17.48
CA LYS A 550 -10.44 -28.93 -16.57
C LYS A 550 -10.83 -28.70 -15.11
N GLY A 551 -12.05 -28.23 -14.87
CA GLY A 551 -12.61 -27.98 -13.54
C GLY A 551 -13.68 -26.90 -13.60
N MET A 552 -14.62 -26.91 -12.66
CA MET A 552 -15.65 -25.89 -12.54
C MET A 552 -15.11 -24.70 -11.75
N PRO A 553 -14.93 -23.50 -12.34
CA PRO A 553 -14.37 -22.37 -11.62
C PRO A 553 -15.32 -21.84 -10.54
N ASP A 554 -14.74 -21.47 -9.40
CA ASP A 554 -15.38 -20.62 -8.39
C ASP A 554 -15.15 -19.14 -8.69
N LEU A 555 -14.03 -18.83 -9.36
CA LEU A 555 -13.66 -17.51 -9.83
C LEU A 555 -13.12 -17.60 -11.27
N LEU A 556 -13.73 -16.84 -12.18
CA LEU A 556 -13.32 -16.73 -13.58
C LEU A 556 -12.83 -15.31 -13.87
N PHE A 557 -11.59 -15.19 -14.34
CA PHE A 557 -11.10 -14.00 -15.01
C PHE A 557 -11.30 -14.13 -16.52
N VAL A 558 -11.86 -13.09 -17.14
CA VAL A 558 -12.01 -13.01 -18.60
C VAL A 558 -11.50 -11.68 -19.14
N GLU A 559 -10.66 -11.75 -20.17
CA GLU A 559 -10.18 -10.58 -20.92
C GLU A 559 -10.16 -10.89 -22.41
N ALA A 560 -10.61 -9.94 -23.22
CA ALA A 560 -10.65 -10.12 -24.67
C ALA A 560 -10.48 -8.84 -25.50
N ALA A 561 -10.59 -7.64 -24.89
CA ALA A 561 -10.76 -6.38 -25.63
C ALA A 561 -9.68 -6.12 -26.68
N VAL A 562 -8.41 -6.34 -26.32
CA VAL A 562 -7.27 -6.14 -27.24
C VAL A 562 -7.35 -7.07 -28.45
N ASN A 563 -7.68 -8.35 -28.24
CA ASN A 563 -7.76 -9.32 -29.33
C ASN A 563 -9.04 -9.13 -30.16
N ASP A 564 -10.15 -8.76 -29.54
CA ASP A 564 -11.41 -8.48 -30.24
C ASP A 564 -11.27 -7.31 -31.23
N ASP A 565 -10.58 -6.25 -30.81
CA ASP A 565 -10.29 -5.08 -31.65
C ASP A 565 -9.28 -5.44 -32.75
N THR A 566 -8.17 -6.09 -32.37
CA THR A 566 -7.11 -6.50 -33.30
C THR A 566 -7.62 -7.47 -34.37
N ASN A 567 -8.55 -8.36 -34.01
CA ASN A 567 -9.07 -9.37 -34.93
C ASN A 567 -10.18 -8.83 -35.85
N GLY A 568 -10.59 -7.56 -35.69
CA GLY A 568 -11.60 -6.93 -36.52
C GLY A 568 -13.02 -7.48 -36.32
N PHE A 569 -13.32 -8.06 -35.15
CA PHE A 569 -14.69 -8.43 -34.82
C PHE A 569 -15.53 -7.16 -34.67
N ASP A 570 -16.71 -7.10 -35.30
CA ASP A 570 -17.63 -5.99 -35.13
C ASP A 570 -18.32 -6.03 -33.75
N TYR A 571 -18.99 -4.93 -33.39
CA TYR A 571 -19.63 -4.80 -32.09
C TYR A 571 -20.61 -5.95 -31.79
N ILE A 572 -21.31 -6.47 -32.80
CA ILE A 572 -22.24 -7.60 -32.65
C ILE A 572 -21.49 -8.86 -32.20
N ARG A 573 -20.40 -9.24 -32.89
CA ARG A 573 -19.63 -10.44 -32.54
C ARG A 573 -18.90 -10.30 -31.20
N GLN A 574 -18.38 -9.10 -30.92
CA GLN A 574 -17.77 -8.80 -29.61
C GLN A 574 -18.78 -8.98 -28.47
N THR A 575 -20.01 -8.45 -28.63
CA THR A 575 -21.09 -8.62 -27.65
C THR A 575 -21.52 -10.08 -27.54
N ARG A 576 -21.79 -10.79 -28.66
CA ARG A 576 -22.19 -12.20 -28.66
C ARG A 576 -21.15 -13.12 -28.02
N GLY A 577 -19.87 -12.86 -28.28
CA GLY A 577 -18.76 -13.61 -27.70
C GLY A 577 -18.67 -13.41 -26.18
N MET A 578 -18.62 -12.16 -25.73
CA MET A 578 -18.50 -11.88 -24.30
C MET A 578 -19.75 -12.31 -23.52
N GLU A 579 -20.94 -12.07 -24.07
CA GLU A 579 -22.20 -12.55 -23.51
C GLU A 579 -22.25 -14.08 -23.46
N GLY A 580 -21.79 -14.74 -24.52
CA GLY A 580 -21.73 -16.19 -24.61
C GLY A 580 -20.91 -16.80 -23.47
N ILE A 581 -19.73 -16.26 -23.19
CA ILE A 581 -18.87 -16.72 -22.08
C ILE A 581 -19.59 -16.57 -20.74
N ILE A 582 -20.08 -15.36 -20.44
CA ILE A 582 -20.66 -15.03 -19.13
C ILE A 582 -21.95 -15.82 -18.88
N ARG A 583 -22.83 -15.88 -19.88
CA ARG A 583 -24.10 -16.59 -19.79
C ARG A 583 -23.88 -18.11 -19.72
N HIS A 584 -22.95 -18.66 -20.49
CA HIS A 584 -22.61 -20.08 -20.41
C HIS A 584 -22.06 -20.41 -19.02
N ALA A 585 -21.08 -19.63 -18.53
CA ALA A 585 -20.50 -19.78 -17.19
C ALA A 585 -21.55 -19.80 -16.08
N ARG A 586 -22.50 -18.85 -16.10
CA ARG A 586 -23.58 -18.77 -15.09
C ARG A 586 -24.69 -19.79 -15.27
N THR A 587 -24.86 -20.35 -16.46
CA THR A 587 -25.82 -21.42 -16.71
C THR A 587 -25.32 -22.75 -16.13
N VAL A 588 -24.03 -23.06 -16.30
CA VAL A 588 -23.44 -24.31 -15.78
C VAL A 588 -23.06 -24.22 -14.30
N SER A 589 -22.69 -23.02 -13.84
CA SER A 589 -22.38 -22.74 -12.44
C SER A 589 -22.97 -21.38 -12.05
N PRO A 590 -24.23 -21.37 -11.54
CA PRO A 590 -24.89 -20.14 -11.11
C PRO A 590 -24.11 -19.36 -10.05
N GLU A 591 -23.22 -20.02 -9.30
CA GLU A 591 -22.43 -19.43 -8.22
C GLU A 591 -21.06 -18.88 -8.66
N MET A 592 -20.58 -19.18 -9.86
CA MET A 592 -19.20 -18.84 -10.33
C MET A 592 -18.93 -17.34 -10.37
N ASP A 593 -18.14 -16.78 -9.48
CA ASP A 593 -17.79 -15.35 -9.54
C ASP A 593 -16.97 -15.02 -10.79
N ILE A 594 -17.20 -13.85 -11.39
CA ILE A 594 -16.58 -13.44 -12.66
C ILE A 594 -15.98 -12.04 -12.50
N VAL A 595 -14.75 -11.87 -12.99
CA VAL A 595 -14.06 -10.57 -13.13
C VAL A 595 -13.70 -10.36 -14.60
N MET A 596 -14.17 -9.26 -15.16
CA MET A 596 -13.82 -8.84 -16.52
C MET A 596 -12.68 -7.83 -16.50
N LEU A 597 -11.65 -8.02 -17.35
CA LEU A 597 -10.48 -7.13 -17.42
C LEU A 597 -10.35 -6.51 -18.81
N HIS A 598 -10.03 -5.21 -18.85
CA HIS A 598 -9.75 -4.48 -20.10
C HIS A 598 -8.31 -4.00 -20.14
N PHE A 599 -7.44 -4.73 -20.84
CA PHE A 599 -6.03 -4.36 -21.00
C PHE A 599 -5.82 -3.23 -22.02
N ILE A 600 -4.71 -2.52 -21.87
CA ILE A 600 -4.26 -1.48 -22.80
C ILE A 600 -3.48 -2.07 -23.97
N TYR A 601 -3.57 -1.42 -25.14
CA TYR A 601 -2.61 -1.60 -26.22
C TYR A 601 -2.48 -0.31 -27.06
N ASP A 602 -1.51 -0.27 -27.97
CA ASP A 602 -1.06 0.96 -28.64
C ASP A 602 -2.17 1.81 -29.31
N PRO A 603 -3.17 1.25 -30.01
CA PRO A 603 -4.23 2.03 -30.65
C PRO A 603 -5.26 2.60 -29.68
N PHE A 604 -5.34 2.08 -28.44
CA PHE A 604 -6.22 2.65 -27.42
C PHE A 604 -5.66 3.96 -26.85
N ILE A 605 -4.34 4.12 -26.80
CA ILE A 605 -3.68 5.25 -26.12
C ILE A 605 -4.16 6.61 -26.67
N PRO A 606 -4.17 6.87 -27.99
CA PRO A 606 -4.61 8.17 -28.52
C PRO A 606 -6.10 8.47 -28.30
N LEU A 607 -6.93 7.45 -28.08
CA LEU A 607 -8.34 7.61 -27.74
C LEU A 607 -8.49 8.01 -26.27
N LEU A 608 -7.83 7.26 -25.38
CA LEU A 608 -7.85 7.50 -23.93
C LEU A 608 -7.26 8.87 -23.57
N ASP A 609 -6.23 9.32 -24.28
CA ASP A 609 -5.66 10.68 -24.12
C ASP A 609 -6.64 11.80 -24.47
N LYS A 610 -7.65 11.51 -25.28
CA LYS A 610 -8.75 12.43 -25.61
C LYS A 610 -9.96 12.23 -24.70
N GLY A 611 -9.88 11.35 -23.70
CA GLY A 611 -10.99 10.95 -22.85
C GLY A 611 -12.05 10.11 -23.57
N ILE A 612 -11.69 9.47 -24.69
CA ILE A 612 -12.60 8.63 -25.49
C ILE A 612 -12.35 7.17 -25.13
N GLN A 613 -13.39 6.47 -24.65
CA GLN A 613 -13.30 5.04 -24.37
C GLN A 613 -13.31 4.23 -25.68
N PRO A 614 -12.41 3.22 -25.83
CA PRO A 614 -12.46 2.31 -26.97
C PRO A 614 -13.80 1.59 -27.11
N GLN A 615 -14.31 1.47 -28.34
CA GLN A 615 -15.64 0.89 -28.61
C GLN A 615 -15.75 -0.54 -28.11
N VAL A 616 -14.70 -1.36 -28.27
CA VAL A 616 -14.70 -2.74 -27.78
C VAL A 616 -14.86 -2.83 -26.26
N ILE A 617 -14.22 -1.91 -25.50
CA ILE A 617 -14.36 -1.84 -24.05
C ILE A 617 -15.82 -1.48 -23.71
N MET A 618 -16.40 -0.49 -24.39
CA MET A 618 -17.81 -0.14 -24.19
C MET A 618 -18.75 -1.31 -24.51
N ASN A 619 -18.45 -2.10 -25.54
CA ASN A 619 -19.24 -3.29 -25.89
C ASN A 619 -19.16 -4.35 -24.79
N HIS A 620 -17.96 -4.67 -24.29
CA HIS A 620 -17.80 -5.61 -23.18
C HIS A 620 -18.42 -5.09 -21.88
N GLU A 621 -18.31 -3.80 -21.58
CA GLU A 621 -18.95 -3.15 -20.43
C GLU A 621 -20.49 -3.20 -20.52
N SER A 622 -21.05 -3.16 -21.73
CA SER A 622 -22.50 -3.35 -21.92
C SER A 622 -22.96 -4.74 -21.45
N VAL A 623 -22.18 -5.78 -21.76
CA VAL A 623 -22.40 -7.14 -21.24
C VAL A 623 -22.18 -7.20 -19.73
N ALA A 624 -21.12 -6.59 -19.20
CA ALA A 624 -20.86 -6.55 -17.77
C ALA A 624 -22.01 -5.87 -17.00
N ASN A 625 -22.59 -4.80 -17.54
CA ASN A 625 -23.78 -4.14 -16.99
C ASN A 625 -25.01 -5.07 -16.99
N HIS A 626 -25.28 -5.76 -18.10
CA HIS A 626 -26.46 -6.63 -18.23
C HIS A 626 -26.41 -7.83 -17.29
N TYR A 627 -25.23 -8.41 -17.08
CA TYR A 627 -25.03 -9.61 -16.24
C TYR A 627 -24.48 -9.31 -14.84
N TYR A 628 -24.46 -8.05 -14.43
CA TYR A 628 -23.94 -7.62 -13.13
C TYR A 628 -22.52 -8.14 -12.84
N VAL A 629 -21.62 -8.11 -13.83
CA VAL A 629 -20.22 -8.54 -13.68
C VAL A 629 -19.34 -7.35 -13.33
N SER A 630 -18.55 -7.50 -12.26
CA SER A 630 -17.57 -6.49 -11.90
C SER A 630 -16.43 -6.48 -12.92
N SER A 631 -15.98 -5.28 -13.31
CA SER A 631 -14.93 -5.11 -14.31
C SER A 631 -13.86 -4.12 -13.86
N ILE A 632 -12.68 -4.24 -14.48
CA ILE A 632 -11.53 -3.38 -14.22
C ILE A 632 -11.02 -2.81 -15.55
N ASN A 633 -11.08 -1.49 -15.68
CA ASN A 633 -10.57 -0.78 -16.85
C ASN A 633 -9.10 -0.42 -16.66
N LEU A 634 -8.25 -1.42 -16.86
CA LEU A 634 -6.79 -1.28 -16.77
C LEU A 634 -6.23 -0.38 -17.89
N ALA A 635 -6.95 -0.27 -19.00
CA ALA A 635 -6.60 0.63 -20.09
C ALA A 635 -6.62 2.09 -19.66
N GLU A 636 -7.70 2.54 -19.02
CA GLU A 636 -7.80 3.91 -18.50
C GLU A 636 -6.77 4.17 -17.40
N GLU A 637 -6.60 3.24 -16.44
CA GLU A 637 -5.62 3.41 -15.36
C GLU A 637 -4.20 3.60 -15.92
N VAL A 638 -3.76 2.70 -16.81
CA VAL A 638 -2.40 2.76 -17.36
C VAL A 638 -2.20 4.01 -18.20
N ALA A 639 -3.19 4.42 -19.00
CA ALA A 639 -3.14 5.66 -19.75
C ALA A 639 -3.03 6.89 -18.84
N GLN A 640 -3.81 6.95 -17.76
CA GLN A 640 -3.73 8.04 -16.78
C GLN A 640 -2.36 8.12 -16.11
N ARG A 641 -1.79 6.98 -15.69
CA ARG A 641 -0.45 6.95 -15.07
C ARG A 641 0.66 7.40 -16.03
N MET A 642 0.55 7.04 -17.32
CA MET A 642 1.46 7.54 -18.35
C MET A 642 1.32 9.06 -18.54
N ARG A 643 0.09 9.60 -18.54
CA ARG A 643 -0.14 11.07 -18.60
C ARG A 643 0.43 11.81 -17.39
N ASP A 644 0.38 11.21 -16.21
CA ASP A 644 0.96 11.74 -14.98
C ASP A 644 2.51 11.65 -14.95
N GLY A 645 3.12 10.99 -15.93
CA GLY A 645 4.57 10.83 -16.03
C GLY A 645 5.15 9.85 -15.03
N GLU A 646 4.36 8.87 -14.56
CA GLU A 646 4.85 7.80 -13.69
C GLU A 646 5.79 6.85 -14.45
N PHE A 647 5.48 6.57 -15.72
CA PHE A 647 6.26 5.77 -16.66
C PHE A 647 5.82 6.07 -18.10
N ASP A 648 6.61 5.67 -19.10
CA ASP A 648 6.21 5.70 -20.51
C ASP A 648 5.81 4.32 -21.07
N TRP A 649 5.31 4.28 -22.31
CA TRP A 649 4.87 3.03 -22.97
C TRP A 649 5.98 1.96 -23.07
N LYS A 650 7.24 2.41 -23.21
CA LYS A 650 8.39 1.52 -23.32
C LYS A 650 8.75 0.94 -21.95
N GLU A 651 8.71 1.75 -20.90
CA GLU A 651 8.90 1.33 -19.51
C GLU A 651 7.79 0.37 -19.04
N PHE A 652 6.56 0.58 -19.50
CA PHE A 652 5.45 -0.37 -19.31
C PHE A 652 5.69 -1.71 -20.00
N GLY A 653 6.38 -1.69 -21.16
CA GLY A 653 6.76 -2.87 -21.95
C GLY A 653 5.90 -3.11 -23.20
N GLY A 654 4.89 -2.27 -23.44
CA GLY A 654 4.02 -2.36 -24.61
C GLY A 654 2.77 -3.21 -24.40
N THR A 655 2.16 -3.66 -25.50
CA THR A 655 0.94 -4.49 -25.52
C THR A 655 1.11 -5.80 -24.76
N HIS A 656 2.32 -6.37 -24.79
CA HIS A 656 2.75 -7.48 -23.94
C HIS A 656 3.61 -6.89 -22.83
N PRO A 657 3.02 -6.53 -21.67
CA PRO A 657 3.71 -5.70 -20.70
C PRO A 657 4.95 -6.39 -20.16
N ALA A 658 5.92 -5.59 -19.74
CA ALA A 658 7.03 -6.09 -18.93
C ALA A 658 6.48 -6.53 -17.55
N TRP A 659 7.33 -7.19 -16.76
CA TRP A 659 6.95 -7.62 -15.40
C TRP A 659 6.36 -6.47 -14.56
N ASN A 660 6.99 -5.29 -14.57
CA ASN A 660 6.48 -4.10 -13.89
C ASN A 660 5.15 -3.57 -14.46
N GLY A 661 4.85 -3.82 -15.74
CA GLY A 661 3.55 -3.46 -16.30
C GLY A 661 2.43 -4.34 -15.75
N HIS A 662 2.72 -5.62 -15.50
CA HIS A 662 1.78 -6.55 -14.89
C HIS A 662 1.45 -6.25 -13.43
N THR A 663 2.34 -5.57 -12.68
CA THR A 663 2.06 -5.25 -11.27
C THR A 663 0.90 -4.26 -11.13
N TYR A 664 0.68 -3.35 -12.10
CA TYR A 664 -0.51 -2.49 -12.13
C TYR A 664 -1.80 -3.31 -12.28
N TYR A 665 -1.76 -4.34 -13.14
CA TYR A 665 -2.90 -5.23 -13.35
C TYR A 665 -3.22 -6.02 -12.07
N ALA A 666 -2.19 -6.60 -11.45
CA ALA A 666 -2.35 -7.33 -10.20
C ALA A 666 -2.84 -6.42 -9.06
N ALA A 667 -2.32 -5.20 -8.96
CA ALA A 667 -2.71 -4.24 -7.93
C ALA A 667 -4.20 -3.84 -8.01
N ALA A 668 -4.74 -3.65 -9.22
CA ALA A 668 -6.15 -3.31 -9.41
C ALA A 668 -7.08 -4.50 -9.12
N ILE A 669 -6.67 -5.72 -9.49
CA ILE A 669 -7.41 -6.94 -9.13
C ILE A 669 -7.45 -7.13 -7.61
N ASN A 670 -6.30 -6.99 -6.94
CA ASN A 670 -6.27 -7.06 -5.47
C ASN A 670 -7.08 -5.96 -4.82
N ARG A 671 -7.15 -4.75 -5.40
CA ARG A 671 -8.05 -3.70 -4.90
C ARG A 671 -9.51 -4.13 -5.00
N LEU A 672 -9.93 -4.79 -6.08
CA LEU A 672 -11.28 -5.32 -6.19
C LEU A 672 -11.54 -6.39 -5.13
N PHE A 673 -10.58 -7.29 -4.86
CA PHE A 673 -10.66 -8.22 -3.73
C PHE A 673 -10.82 -7.48 -2.40
N ASP A 674 -10.02 -6.43 -2.16
CA ASP A 674 -10.11 -5.67 -0.91
C ASP A 674 -11.49 -5.04 -0.69
N LEU A 675 -12.12 -4.56 -1.77
CA LEU A 675 -13.45 -3.97 -1.76
C LEU A 675 -14.57 -5.02 -1.56
N GLU A 676 -14.40 -6.24 -2.07
CA GLU A 676 -15.44 -7.29 -2.06
C GLU A 676 -15.32 -8.28 -0.90
N TRP A 677 -14.10 -8.49 -0.39
CA TRP A 677 -13.78 -9.54 0.59
C TRP A 677 -13.57 -9.01 2.01
N SER A 678 -13.91 -7.75 2.26
CA SER A 678 -13.84 -7.14 3.59
C SER A 678 -15.21 -7.04 4.28
N GLY A 679 -15.18 -6.83 5.59
CA GLY A 679 -16.36 -6.58 6.42
C GLY A 679 -17.31 -7.76 6.50
N ASP A 680 -18.59 -7.54 6.16
CA ASP A 680 -19.66 -8.52 6.39
C ASP A 680 -19.62 -9.73 5.43
N VAL A 681 -18.64 -9.84 4.52
CA VAL A 681 -18.53 -10.99 3.59
C VAL A 681 -18.55 -12.34 4.33
N VAL A 682 -17.95 -12.41 5.53
CA VAL A 682 -17.88 -13.64 6.34
C VAL A 682 -19.24 -14.11 6.85
N LYS A 683 -20.20 -13.19 6.98
CA LYS A 683 -21.57 -13.45 7.43
C LYS A 683 -22.50 -13.85 6.28
N LYS A 684 -22.06 -13.68 5.02
CA LYS A 684 -22.84 -14.05 3.85
C LYS A 684 -22.81 -15.56 3.60
N THR A 685 -23.72 -16.00 2.74
CA THR A 685 -23.81 -17.37 2.22
C THR A 685 -23.61 -17.37 0.72
N VAL A 686 -23.12 -18.49 0.19
CA VAL A 686 -23.02 -18.70 -1.25
C VAL A 686 -24.42 -18.61 -1.87
N ARG A 687 -24.54 -17.93 -3.01
CA ARG A 687 -25.82 -17.80 -3.73
C ARG A 687 -25.61 -17.80 -5.24
N ALA A 688 -26.59 -18.31 -5.96
CA ALA A 688 -26.68 -18.13 -7.40
C ALA A 688 -26.71 -16.63 -7.74
N HIS A 689 -26.00 -16.24 -8.79
CA HIS A 689 -26.08 -14.89 -9.35
C HIS A 689 -27.27 -14.77 -10.29
N GLU A 690 -27.78 -13.55 -10.41
CA GLU A 690 -28.86 -13.25 -11.33
C GLU A 690 -28.37 -13.37 -12.78
N VAL A 691 -29.13 -14.07 -13.60
CA VAL A 691 -28.92 -14.17 -15.04
C VAL A 691 -30.19 -13.64 -15.71
N PRO A 692 -30.12 -12.52 -16.46
CA PRO A 692 -31.27 -12.01 -17.17
C PRO A 692 -31.88 -13.08 -18.08
N GLU A 693 -33.20 -13.18 -18.10
CA GLU A 693 -33.90 -14.21 -18.90
C GLU A 693 -33.54 -14.07 -20.39
N LYS A 694 -33.55 -12.83 -20.91
CA LYS A 694 -33.22 -12.52 -22.30
C LYS A 694 -31.74 -12.13 -22.44
N PRO A 695 -31.02 -12.73 -23.39
CA PRO A 695 -29.73 -12.21 -23.79
C PRO A 695 -29.89 -10.82 -24.44
N ILE A 696 -28.81 -10.04 -24.45
CA ILE A 696 -28.68 -8.78 -25.20
C ILE A 696 -28.90 -9.07 -26.68
N ASP A 697 -28.27 -10.13 -27.19
CA ASP A 697 -28.45 -10.58 -28.57
C ASP A 697 -29.01 -12.01 -28.61
N SER A 698 -30.08 -12.22 -29.37
CA SER A 698 -30.79 -13.51 -29.47
C SER A 698 -29.97 -14.62 -30.15
N TYR A 699 -28.82 -14.28 -30.73
CA TYR A 699 -27.81 -15.19 -31.30
C TYR A 699 -26.49 -15.17 -30.51
N SER A 700 -26.54 -14.82 -29.21
CA SER A 700 -25.43 -15.01 -28.27
C SER A 700 -24.78 -16.39 -28.43
N TYR A 701 -23.45 -16.45 -28.23
CA TYR A 701 -22.68 -17.70 -28.33
C TYR A 701 -22.68 -18.50 -27.01
N ASP A 702 -23.78 -18.43 -26.25
CA ASP A 702 -23.94 -19.04 -24.93
C ASP A 702 -24.00 -20.58 -24.95
N LYS A 703 -24.15 -21.17 -26.15
CA LYS A 703 -24.04 -22.61 -26.42
C LYS A 703 -22.92 -22.93 -27.42
N GLY A 704 -21.88 -22.10 -27.41
CA GLY A 704 -20.70 -22.30 -28.23
C GLY A 704 -19.94 -23.57 -27.82
N VAL A 705 -19.65 -24.43 -28.80
CA VAL A 705 -18.87 -25.66 -28.61
C VAL A 705 -17.88 -25.90 -29.76
N PHE A 706 -16.84 -26.68 -29.48
CA PHE A 706 -16.06 -27.33 -30.51
C PHE A 706 -16.73 -28.60 -31.02
N ALA A 707 -16.90 -28.69 -32.33
CA ALA A 707 -17.26 -29.92 -33.01
C ALA A 707 -16.00 -30.58 -33.60
N ASP A 708 -15.90 -31.91 -33.42
CA ASP A 708 -14.75 -32.70 -33.86
C ASP A 708 -14.60 -32.61 -35.39
N ILE A 709 -13.39 -32.30 -35.85
CA ILE A 709 -13.03 -32.28 -37.27
C ILE A 709 -13.30 -33.61 -37.99
N ARG A 710 -13.31 -34.74 -37.28
CA ARG A 710 -13.60 -36.07 -37.83
C ARG A 710 -15.06 -36.26 -38.22
N SER A 711 -15.95 -35.36 -37.80
CA SER A 711 -17.35 -35.36 -38.21
C SER A 711 -17.57 -34.86 -39.65
N ALA A 712 -16.56 -34.24 -40.28
CA ALA A 712 -16.62 -33.84 -41.66
C ALA A 712 -16.69 -35.07 -42.60
N LYS A 713 -17.55 -34.98 -43.61
CA LYS A 713 -17.83 -36.00 -44.62
C LYS A 713 -17.50 -35.47 -46.01
N GLN A 714 -17.57 -36.35 -47.01
CA GLN A 714 -17.33 -36.02 -48.42
C GLN A 714 -15.97 -35.31 -48.62
N LEU A 715 -14.94 -35.81 -47.93
CA LEU A 715 -13.59 -35.26 -47.96
C LEU A 715 -12.96 -35.51 -49.33
N ASN A 716 -12.98 -34.50 -50.20
CA ASN A 716 -12.28 -34.53 -51.48
C ASN A 716 -11.03 -33.66 -51.39
N GLY A 717 -9.86 -34.29 -51.24
CA GLY A 717 -8.59 -33.56 -51.06
C GLY A 717 -8.35 -33.00 -49.66
N TRP A 718 -9.24 -33.29 -48.71
CA TRP A 718 -9.05 -33.03 -47.28
C TRP A 718 -8.65 -34.32 -46.57
N LYS A 719 -7.82 -34.21 -45.53
CA LYS A 719 -7.42 -35.34 -44.67
C LYS A 719 -7.25 -34.90 -43.23
N VAL A 720 -7.57 -35.78 -42.29
CA VAL A 720 -7.20 -35.60 -40.89
C VAL A 720 -5.74 -36.02 -40.73
N VAL A 721 -4.94 -35.14 -40.13
CA VAL A 721 -3.54 -35.39 -39.76
C VAL A 721 -3.47 -35.32 -38.25
N ASP A 722 -3.27 -36.46 -37.58
CA ASP A 722 -3.36 -36.55 -36.12
C ASP A 722 -2.20 -35.82 -35.39
N ASP A 723 -1.01 -35.77 -36.01
CA ASP A 723 0.17 -35.06 -35.50
C ASP A 723 0.61 -34.00 -36.52
N TRP A 724 -0.18 -32.92 -36.63
CA TRP A 724 0.08 -31.91 -37.65
C TRP A 724 1.30 -31.03 -37.33
N THR A 725 2.14 -30.82 -38.34
CA THR A 725 3.24 -29.84 -38.34
C THR A 725 3.25 -29.01 -39.64
N PRO A 726 3.74 -27.75 -39.60
CA PRO A 726 3.88 -26.93 -40.80
C PRO A 726 4.76 -27.58 -41.87
N THR A 727 4.31 -27.54 -43.12
CA THR A 727 5.12 -27.92 -44.28
C THR A 727 5.88 -26.73 -44.89
N VAL A 728 5.44 -25.50 -44.58
CA VAL A 728 6.10 -24.25 -44.97
C VAL A 728 6.64 -23.56 -43.73
N LYS A 729 7.79 -22.90 -43.90
CA LYS A 729 8.45 -22.18 -42.81
C LYS A 729 7.52 -21.11 -42.22
N GLY A 730 7.26 -21.22 -40.93
CA GLY A 730 6.50 -20.27 -40.14
C GLY A 730 6.54 -20.68 -38.67
N ASN A 731 6.44 -19.70 -37.77
CA ASN A 731 6.30 -19.98 -36.35
C ASN A 731 4.94 -20.64 -36.07
N THR A 732 4.81 -21.32 -34.93
CA THR A 732 3.55 -21.94 -34.48
C THR A 732 3.23 -21.52 -33.06
N ARG A 733 2.01 -21.84 -32.61
CA ARG A 733 1.57 -21.68 -31.22
C ARG A 733 1.32 -23.04 -30.59
N LYS A 734 1.61 -23.16 -29.29
CA LYS A 734 1.27 -24.34 -28.49
C LYS A 734 -0.25 -24.62 -28.61
N GLY A 735 -0.63 -25.89 -28.75
CA GLY A 735 -2.03 -26.29 -28.98
C GLY A 735 -2.49 -26.23 -30.45
N PHE A 736 -1.65 -25.71 -31.35
CA PHE A 736 -1.87 -25.63 -32.80
C PHE A 736 -0.74 -26.27 -33.61
N VAL A 737 0.07 -27.09 -32.96
CA VAL A 737 1.10 -27.94 -33.59
C VAL A 737 1.19 -29.19 -32.74
N HIS A 738 1.52 -30.33 -33.35
CA HIS A 738 1.46 -31.64 -32.72
C HIS A 738 0.07 -32.00 -32.18
N VAL A 739 -0.96 -31.67 -32.97
CA VAL A 739 -2.37 -31.90 -32.65
C VAL A 739 -3.14 -32.32 -33.91
N PRO A 740 -4.29 -32.99 -33.76
CA PRO A 740 -5.13 -33.32 -34.89
C PRO A 740 -5.63 -32.09 -35.62
N MET A 741 -5.44 -32.07 -36.94
CA MET A 741 -5.97 -31.03 -37.83
C MET A 741 -6.59 -31.64 -39.08
N LEU A 742 -7.64 -31.00 -39.58
CA LEU A 742 -8.23 -31.28 -40.88
C LEU A 742 -7.60 -30.35 -41.90
N VAL A 743 -6.87 -30.94 -42.84
CA VAL A 743 -5.93 -30.23 -43.71
C VAL A 743 -6.27 -30.43 -45.17
N ALA A 744 -6.14 -29.34 -45.95
CA ALA A 744 -6.08 -29.38 -47.39
C ALA A 744 -5.02 -28.40 -47.91
N ASP A 745 -4.46 -28.71 -49.09
CA ASP A 745 -3.32 -27.99 -49.68
C ASP A 745 -3.48 -27.77 -51.20
N ARG A 746 -4.67 -28.04 -51.76
CA ARG A 746 -4.93 -27.90 -53.21
C ARG A 746 -6.25 -27.18 -53.50
N ALA A 747 -6.24 -26.40 -54.57
CA ALA A 747 -7.45 -25.74 -55.07
C ALA A 747 -8.54 -26.77 -55.42
N GLY A 748 -9.80 -26.41 -55.15
CA GLY A 748 -10.95 -27.27 -55.38
C GLY A 748 -11.15 -28.39 -54.35
N ALA A 749 -10.23 -28.56 -53.38
CA ALA A 749 -10.46 -29.49 -52.28
C ALA A 749 -11.72 -29.08 -51.51
N SER A 750 -12.63 -30.03 -51.26
CA SER A 750 -13.94 -29.76 -50.67
C SER A 750 -14.33 -30.75 -49.58
N LEU A 751 -15.17 -30.30 -48.66
CA LEU A 751 -15.79 -31.14 -47.64
C LEU A 751 -17.24 -30.71 -47.35
N SER A 752 -17.97 -31.57 -46.67
CA SER A 752 -19.27 -31.27 -46.06
C SER A 752 -19.22 -31.51 -44.56
N PHE A 753 -19.85 -30.65 -43.76
CA PHE A 753 -19.95 -30.79 -42.31
C PHE A 753 -21.41 -30.56 -41.91
N SER A 754 -22.05 -31.55 -41.29
CA SER A 754 -23.41 -31.43 -40.77
C SER A 754 -23.36 -31.07 -39.29
N PHE A 755 -24.14 -30.08 -38.89
CA PHE A 755 -24.21 -29.62 -37.50
C PHE A 755 -25.65 -29.27 -37.13
N GLU A 756 -25.92 -29.21 -35.84
CA GLU A 756 -27.17 -28.71 -35.29
C GLU A 756 -26.85 -27.46 -34.48
N GLY A 757 -27.54 -26.36 -34.77
CA GLY A 757 -27.27 -25.08 -34.12
C GLY A 757 -27.75 -23.86 -34.90
N ARG A 758 -27.22 -22.70 -34.51
CA ARG A 758 -27.59 -21.36 -35.00
C ARG A 758 -26.40 -20.57 -35.55
N ALA A 759 -25.18 -21.06 -35.36
CA ALA A 759 -23.98 -20.49 -35.95
C ALA A 759 -22.96 -21.58 -36.26
N VAL A 760 -22.13 -21.35 -37.28
CA VAL A 760 -21.01 -22.23 -37.63
C VAL A 760 -19.80 -21.44 -38.06
N GLY A 761 -18.64 -21.95 -37.72
CA GLY A 761 -17.34 -21.41 -38.12
C GLY A 761 -16.25 -22.47 -38.09
N ILE A 762 -15.02 -22.00 -38.28
CA ILE A 762 -13.81 -22.80 -38.17
C ILE A 762 -12.82 -22.12 -37.22
N PHE A 763 -12.16 -22.91 -36.39
CA PHE A 763 -10.96 -22.49 -35.67
C PHE A 763 -9.77 -23.11 -36.39
N CYS A 764 -8.89 -22.29 -36.95
CA CYS A 764 -7.80 -22.73 -37.82
C CYS A 764 -6.44 -22.19 -37.39
N ALA A 765 -5.39 -22.75 -37.96
CA ALA A 765 -4.04 -22.21 -37.91
C ALA A 765 -3.75 -21.49 -39.23
N ALA A 766 -3.96 -20.18 -39.28
CA ALA A 766 -3.82 -19.37 -40.50
C ALA A 766 -2.34 -19.07 -40.79
N GLY A 767 -1.69 -19.88 -41.63
CA GLY A 767 -0.27 -19.76 -41.97
C GLY A 767 0.07 -19.10 -43.30
N PRO A 768 1.34 -19.19 -43.76
CA PRO A 768 1.83 -18.49 -44.97
C PRO A 768 1.10 -18.88 -46.26
N GLN A 769 0.49 -20.06 -46.29
CA GLN A 769 -0.30 -20.55 -47.42
C GLN A 769 -1.81 -20.45 -47.18
N ALA A 770 -2.28 -19.71 -46.16
CA ALA A 770 -3.69 -19.58 -45.84
C ALA A 770 -4.53 -19.21 -47.06
N CYS A 771 -5.50 -20.06 -47.37
CA CYS A 771 -6.25 -20.02 -48.62
C CYS A 771 -7.43 -19.04 -48.61
N VAL A 772 -8.02 -18.84 -49.78
CA VAL A 772 -9.39 -18.31 -49.87
C VAL A 772 -10.36 -19.50 -49.82
N LEU A 773 -11.17 -19.56 -48.77
CA LEU A 773 -12.25 -20.53 -48.63
C LEU A 773 -13.51 -20.02 -49.32
N GLU A 774 -14.22 -20.93 -49.96
CA GLU A 774 -15.60 -20.75 -50.40
C GLU A 774 -16.50 -21.61 -49.54
N TYR A 775 -17.54 -21.03 -48.95
CA TYR A 775 -18.46 -21.73 -48.08
C TYR A 775 -19.93 -21.51 -48.46
N SER A 776 -20.75 -22.52 -48.20
CA SER A 776 -22.21 -22.50 -48.43
C SER A 776 -22.88 -23.28 -47.30
N VAL A 777 -23.97 -22.74 -46.76
CA VAL A 777 -24.84 -23.43 -45.79
C VAL A 777 -26.18 -23.71 -46.45
N ASP A 778 -26.66 -24.94 -46.34
CA ASP A 778 -27.96 -25.40 -46.86
C ASP A 778 -28.23 -25.09 -48.34
N GLY A 779 -27.17 -25.11 -49.15
CA GLY A 779 -27.27 -24.88 -50.59
C GLY A 779 -27.37 -23.41 -51.00
N ALA A 780 -27.22 -22.48 -50.05
CA ALA A 780 -27.11 -21.05 -50.35
C ALA A 780 -25.92 -20.75 -51.28
N PRO A 781 -25.91 -19.62 -52.01
CA PRO A 781 -24.78 -19.23 -52.85
C PRO A 781 -23.45 -19.21 -52.06
N PHE A 782 -22.37 -19.69 -52.70
CA PHE A 782 -21.05 -19.72 -52.07
C PHE A 782 -20.54 -18.29 -51.78
N LYS A 783 -20.13 -18.07 -50.54
CA LYS A 783 -19.45 -16.85 -50.07
C LYS A 783 -17.94 -17.11 -50.02
N LYS A 784 -17.13 -16.08 -50.26
CA LYS A 784 -15.66 -16.15 -50.17
C LYS A 784 -15.18 -15.58 -48.85
N LEU A 785 -14.17 -16.22 -48.28
CA LEU A 785 -13.47 -15.82 -47.07
C LEU A 785 -11.96 -15.97 -47.30
N ASP A 786 -11.22 -14.86 -47.26
CA ASP A 786 -9.77 -14.94 -47.19
C ASP A 786 -9.36 -15.31 -45.76
N THR A 787 -8.67 -16.44 -45.60
CA THR A 787 -8.22 -16.90 -44.27
C THR A 787 -6.83 -16.39 -43.90
N PHE A 788 -6.22 -15.59 -44.76
CA PHE A 788 -4.92 -14.99 -44.50
C PHE A 788 -5.04 -13.74 -43.63
N THR A 789 -4.25 -13.69 -42.56
CA THR A 789 -4.16 -12.54 -41.65
C THR A 789 -2.87 -11.77 -41.89
N ASP A 790 -2.73 -10.58 -41.31
CA ASP A 790 -1.49 -9.80 -41.38
C ASP A 790 -0.27 -10.54 -40.80
N TRP A 791 -0.49 -11.45 -39.84
CA TRP A 791 0.58 -12.27 -39.22
C TRP A 791 0.89 -13.56 -39.98
N SER A 792 0.00 -13.99 -40.88
CA SER A 792 0.09 -15.29 -41.56
C SER A 792 1.38 -15.47 -42.35
N ARG A 793 2.04 -14.38 -42.80
CA ARG A 793 3.32 -14.43 -43.52
C ARG A 793 4.41 -15.21 -42.79
N ASN A 794 4.46 -15.12 -41.46
CA ASN A 794 5.55 -15.67 -40.65
C ASN A 794 5.06 -16.58 -39.52
N LEU A 795 3.75 -16.76 -39.34
CA LEU A 795 3.15 -17.44 -38.21
C LEU A 795 1.91 -18.21 -38.66
N TYR A 796 1.79 -19.46 -38.24
CA TYR A 796 0.52 -20.20 -38.24
C TYR A 796 -0.27 -19.75 -37.01
N ILE A 797 -1.06 -18.69 -37.20
CA ILE A 797 -1.76 -18.01 -36.11
C ILE A 797 -3.09 -18.70 -35.79
N PRO A 798 -3.40 -19.01 -34.51
CA PRO A 798 -4.72 -19.45 -34.11
C PRO A 798 -5.76 -18.37 -34.46
N TRP A 799 -6.74 -18.72 -35.30
CA TRP A 799 -7.75 -17.75 -35.75
C TRP A 799 -9.12 -18.40 -35.94
N VAL A 800 -10.16 -17.75 -35.41
CA VAL A 800 -11.56 -18.17 -35.63
C VAL A 800 -12.18 -17.33 -36.73
N TYR A 801 -12.82 -18.03 -37.67
CA TYR A 801 -13.67 -17.42 -38.68
C TYR A 801 -15.09 -17.92 -38.50
N MET A 802 -16.01 -17.00 -38.19
CA MET A 802 -17.44 -17.28 -38.20
C MET A 802 -17.95 -17.17 -39.64
N LEU A 803 -18.60 -18.24 -40.11
CA LEU A 803 -19.08 -18.34 -41.50
C LEU A 803 -20.54 -17.90 -41.60
N GLU A 804 -21.38 -18.40 -40.70
CA GLU A 804 -22.76 -17.94 -40.50
C GLU A 804 -23.01 -17.78 -39.00
N THR A 805 -23.69 -16.70 -38.62
CA THR A 805 -23.89 -16.33 -37.21
C THR A 805 -25.34 -16.21 -36.78
N GLU A 806 -26.29 -16.32 -37.73
CA GLU A 806 -27.71 -16.03 -37.51
C GLU A 806 -28.65 -17.06 -38.15
N LEU A 807 -28.27 -18.33 -38.10
CA LEU A 807 -29.09 -19.42 -38.63
C LEU A 807 -30.32 -19.66 -37.74
N VAL A 808 -31.40 -20.13 -38.36
CA VAL A 808 -32.56 -20.68 -37.64
C VAL A 808 -32.09 -21.88 -36.84
N SER A 809 -32.59 -22.08 -35.62
CA SER A 809 -32.23 -23.26 -34.83
C SER A 809 -32.64 -24.54 -35.55
N GLY A 810 -31.68 -25.43 -35.81
CA GLY A 810 -31.95 -26.71 -36.43
C GLY A 810 -30.71 -27.38 -37.02
N ARG A 811 -30.94 -28.37 -37.87
CA ARG A 811 -29.88 -29.08 -38.58
C ARG A 811 -29.52 -28.37 -39.87
N HIS A 812 -28.22 -28.20 -40.07
CA HIS A 812 -27.64 -27.53 -41.22
C HIS A 812 -26.52 -28.37 -41.84
N THR A 813 -26.22 -28.09 -43.10
CA THR A 813 -25.04 -28.64 -43.78
C THR A 813 -24.16 -27.52 -44.33
N LEU A 814 -22.97 -27.39 -43.76
CA LEU A 814 -21.88 -26.57 -44.27
C LEU A 814 -21.17 -27.33 -45.40
N ARG A 815 -20.95 -26.66 -46.54
CA ARG A 815 -20.04 -27.10 -47.59
C ARG A 815 -18.88 -26.11 -47.67
N LEU A 816 -17.65 -26.63 -47.61
CA LEU A 816 -16.44 -25.85 -47.79
C LEU A 816 -15.71 -26.31 -49.04
N ARG A 817 -15.10 -25.38 -49.78
CA ARG A 817 -14.11 -25.70 -50.80
C ARG A 817 -13.03 -24.63 -50.90
N ILE A 818 -11.83 -25.03 -51.28
CA ILE A 818 -10.72 -24.10 -51.51
C ILE A 818 -10.86 -23.46 -52.89
N ALA A 819 -10.87 -22.12 -52.94
CA ALA A 819 -10.96 -21.38 -54.19
C ALA A 819 -9.71 -21.62 -55.08
N LYS A 820 -9.84 -21.35 -56.39
CA LYS A 820 -8.67 -21.31 -57.27
C LYS A 820 -7.79 -20.10 -56.90
N GLY A 821 -6.49 -20.33 -56.71
CA GLY A 821 -5.52 -19.29 -56.38
C GLY A 821 -4.16 -19.87 -56.00
N GLU A 822 -3.20 -19.00 -55.71
CA GLU A 822 -1.81 -19.37 -55.36
C GLU A 822 -1.67 -19.87 -53.91
N ARG A 823 -2.55 -19.44 -53.01
CA ARG A 823 -2.59 -19.91 -51.61
C ARG A 823 -3.67 -20.97 -51.44
N THR A 824 -3.25 -22.19 -51.10
CA THR A 824 -4.13 -23.37 -51.05
C THR A 824 -4.09 -24.11 -49.71
N GLY A 825 -3.35 -23.62 -48.71
CA GLY A 825 -3.27 -24.22 -47.39
C GLY A 825 -4.48 -23.88 -46.53
N CYS A 826 -5.12 -24.89 -45.96
CA CYS A 826 -6.07 -24.74 -44.87
C CYS A 826 -5.82 -25.80 -43.80
N GLN A 827 -5.80 -25.37 -42.53
CA GLN A 827 -5.57 -26.22 -41.38
C GLN A 827 -6.62 -25.93 -40.31
N ILE A 828 -7.69 -26.72 -40.30
CA ILE A 828 -8.79 -26.57 -39.34
C ILE A 828 -8.46 -27.39 -38.10
N ARG A 829 -8.38 -26.71 -36.95
CA ARG A 829 -8.21 -27.35 -35.64
C ARG A 829 -9.51 -27.95 -35.15
N ASN A 830 -10.59 -27.16 -35.17
CA ASN A 830 -11.95 -27.54 -34.76
C ASN A 830 -12.98 -26.81 -35.64
N PHE A 831 -14.16 -27.39 -35.80
CA PHE A 831 -15.35 -26.60 -36.17
C PHE A 831 -15.87 -25.91 -34.92
N VAL A 832 -16.38 -24.69 -35.05
CA VAL A 832 -17.06 -23.97 -33.97
C VAL A 832 -18.54 -23.91 -34.29
N VAL A 833 -19.40 -24.32 -33.35
CA VAL A 833 -20.86 -24.37 -33.53
C VAL A 833 -21.52 -23.76 -32.32
N ASN A 834 -22.54 -22.91 -32.53
CA ASN A 834 -23.42 -22.46 -31.46
C ASN A 834 -24.70 -23.29 -31.53
N GLN A 835 -24.94 -24.17 -30.56
CA GLN A 835 -26.02 -25.17 -30.62
C GLN A 835 -27.42 -24.63 -30.31
#